data_AF-E3PUZ9-F1
#
_entry.id   AF-E3PUZ9-F1
#
_cell.length_a   1.000
_cell.length_b   1.000
_cell.length_c   1.000
_cell.angle_alpha   90.00
_cell.angle_beta   90.00
_cell.angle_gamma   90.00
#
_symmetry.space_group_name_H-M   'P 1'
#
loop_
_entity.id
_entity.type
_entity.pdbx_description
1 polymer ?
#
loop_
_entity_poly.entity_id
_entity_poly.type
_entity_poly.pdbx_seq_one_letter_code
_entity_poly.pdbx_strand_id
1 'polypeptide(L)'
;MYFLQTNKKEKTRILGLFLSLIMILSSAVTSWAAYDDVSPYPVYRGLINPQENMLKMTVTDASGSTLPYFALGTGVMSVTNTRFNPFAPMTEMDVLAAVVNASGMSEQIEPNPTNWRTGYIDMATQMGIITDVDLAEYSDTPDTPFTKLATAEKFNKWLSTGLQKETKYKLLPNATVRRIDAAELFHNNQELVAPAKGFTLLKGEIVDQKTITEDGVNKIATSVKQDTGGYITILSNQDIPVVKNGQISLNMTNLSKGEVASFYYKNNQVQFAISEVTTAQTINGTFQSLNGDTLTILDFNNQIRTYKTHPNMVILEVEGELDNQGKSRTIAAKDLIFNQDMQLAVKNGLVHELKTFVPRDSDLDGYIPAESKLIAGVVLDVTANYVTLTDNKQYYINPDTFILRNGELTDYRDIKEGDRVKLFFDDIYAPMVTRAEVEGPQRQVDTIIKGTIDSYALGRGELALKSVTKLNGDRWVAADTSYTKLKLSGDIYDGSKKLTAAKLKDYKGQEIYAVLAKNQNNPTIEKANIRRGSALSFSDEISQVDYPGSYLNIETNLINYTEGTLIVKDGRIVAPGNLQADVGAYVESGTNKNASLIVMNNTQYSSDNREYPYKIYRGTIEDIFDYSIELGNDKDDRYYYEMRGSVWASFRARSEGPRISYNDSTTIYDSDYNRGKGKEIPVRDFRDYKYEGSKYDDEDPVYYDRQVYVVTKDDVAISINFLSESGYDEVNTQNVMTGKVKAVDITAKTLTLSEISKYNSLREIFVPQQTEELIDISKASIISGNKELPKLSAEQLIGKKIRAVYKQNTTRKNNGIVIIVD
;
A
#
# COMPACT_ATOMS: atom_id res chain seq x y z
N MET A 1 18.84 34.91 -78.43
CA MET A 1 20.07 34.16 -78.78
C MET A 1 20.38 33.25 -77.59
N TYR A 2 19.85 32.03 -77.47
CA TYR A 2 20.18 30.80 -78.23
C TYR A 2 21.69 30.46 -78.20
N PHE A 3 22.14 29.58 -77.29
CA PHE A 3 22.56 28.19 -77.59
C PHE A 3 23.23 27.49 -76.39
N LEU A 4 22.72 26.29 -76.10
CA LEU A 4 23.30 25.10 -75.47
C LEU A 4 24.83 25.01 -75.29
N GLN A 5 25.27 24.63 -74.07
CA GLN A 5 26.35 23.66 -73.86
C GLN A 5 26.02 22.68 -72.72
N THR A 6 25.30 21.63 -73.14
CA THR A 6 25.39 20.23 -72.74
C THR A 6 26.25 19.82 -71.53
N ASN A 7 25.52 19.52 -70.45
CA ASN A 7 25.59 18.33 -69.59
C ASN A 7 26.71 17.29 -69.86
N LYS A 8 27.92 17.56 -69.36
CA LYS A 8 29.06 16.61 -69.35
C LYS A 8 29.38 16.03 -67.95
N LYS A 9 28.80 16.59 -66.87
CA LYS A 9 29.08 16.16 -65.48
C LYS A 9 28.10 15.12 -64.91
N GLU A 10 26.87 15.00 -65.43
CA GLU A 10 25.95 13.94 -64.97
C GLU A 10 26.23 12.58 -65.61
N LYS A 11 26.75 12.55 -66.86
CA LYS A 11 27.08 11.29 -67.53
C LYS A 11 28.32 10.59 -66.97
N THR A 12 29.26 11.30 -66.33
CA THR A 12 30.42 10.67 -65.67
C THR A 12 30.06 10.09 -64.30
N ARG A 13 29.05 10.66 -63.61
CA ARG A 13 28.54 10.15 -62.32
C ARG A 13 27.65 8.91 -62.47
N ILE A 14 26.83 8.84 -63.53
CA ILE A 14 26.03 7.63 -63.82
C ILE A 14 26.92 6.50 -64.35
N LEU A 15 27.98 6.80 -65.12
CA LEU A 15 28.94 5.78 -65.57
C LEU A 15 29.83 5.25 -64.42
N GLY A 16 30.17 6.10 -63.44
CA GLY A 16 30.90 5.69 -62.23
C GLY A 16 30.08 4.80 -61.28
N LEU A 17 28.78 5.10 -61.13
CA LEU A 17 27.85 4.30 -60.34
C LEU A 17 27.42 2.99 -61.03
N PHE A 18 27.37 2.96 -62.38
CA PHE A 18 27.19 1.72 -63.13
C PHE A 18 28.45 0.83 -63.15
N LEU A 19 29.66 1.42 -63.15
CA LEU A 19 30.90 0.63 -63.03
C LEU A 19 31.08 0.04 -61.62
N SER A 20 30.67 0.73 -60.56
CA SER A 20 30.71 0.17 -59.20
C SER A 20 29.69 -0.96 -59.01
N LEU A 21 28.50 -0.87 -59.63
CA LEU A 21 27.51 -1.95 -59.58
C LEU A 21 27.94 -3.17 -60.42
N ILE A 22 28.67 -2.96 -61.52
CA ILE A 22 29.25 -4.06 -62.32
C ILE A 22 30.50 -4.65 -61.65
N MET A 23 31.27 -3.90 -60.84
CA MET A 23 32.34 -4.49 -60.00
C MET A 23 31.80 -5.27 -58.79
N ILE A 24 30.60 -4.94 -58.30
CA ILE A 24 29.88 -5.74 -57.29
C ILE A 24 29.23 -7.00 -57.90
N LEU A 25 28.96 -7.03 -59.21
CA LEU A 25 28.49 -8.25 -59.91
C LEU A 25 29.59 -9.06 -60.62
N SER A 26 30.82 -8.57 -60.76
CA SER A 26 31.92 -9.28 -61.42
C SER A 26 33.04 -9.76 -60.49
N SER A 27 32.90 -9.58 -59.17
CA SER A 27 33.78 -10.21 -58.18
C SER A 27 33.31 -11.60 -57.73
N ALA A 28 32.27 -12.16 -58.36
CA ALA A 28 32.13 -13.61 -58.49
C ALA A 28 33.12 -14.15 -59.53
N VAL A 29 34.39 -13.76 -59.44
CA VAL A 29 35.47 -14.56 -60.02
C VAL A 29 35.66 -15.69 -59.01
N THR A 30 35.25 -16.88 -59.40
CA THR A 30 35.67 -18.12 -58.77
C THR A 30 37.18 -18.09 -58.66
N SER A 31 37.71 -17.69 -57.50
CA SER A 31 39.07 -18.08 -57.14
C SER A 31 39.02 -19.61 -57.12
N TRP A 32 39.60 -20.23 -58.14
CA TRP A 32 39.94 -21.64 -58.09
C TRP A 32 40.77 -21.81 -56.82
N ALA A 33 40.13 -22.26 -55.75
CA ALA A 33 40.83 -22.89 -54.65
C ALA A 33 41.54 -24.07 -55.31
N ALA A 34 42.86 -23.95 -55.49
CA ALA A 34 43.67 -25.11 -55.76
C ALA A 34 43.28 -26.15 -54.71
N TYR A 35 42.89 -27.34 -55.18
CA TYR A 35 42.68 -28.50 -54.33
C TYR A 35 44.07 -28.87 -53.80
N ASP A 36 44.51 -28.15 -52.76
CA ASP A 36 45.70 -28.50 -52.00
C ASP A 36 45.41 -29.82 -51.28
N ASP A 37 46.34 -30.78 -51.33
CA ASP A 37 46.28 -32.08 -50.61
C ASP A 37 46.15 -31.94 -49.06
N VAL A 38 46.03 -30.70 -48.58
CA VAL A 38 45.96 -30.29 -47.18
C VAL A 38 44.56 -30.46 -46.58
N SER A 39 43.49 -30.18 -47.34
CA SER A 39 42.11 -30.22 -46.84
C SER A 39 41.08 -30.50 -47.94
N PRO A 40 40.03 -31.30 -47.66
CA PRO A 40 38.89 -31.48 -48.57
C PRO A 40 37.97 -30.25 -48.68
N TYR A 41 38.27 -29.16 -47.97
CA TYR A 41 37.45 -27.95 -47.89
C TYR A 41 38.20 -26.71 -48.42
N PRO A 42 37.51 -25.64 -48.86
CA PRO A 42 38.14 -24.38 -49.24
C PRO A 42 39.09 -23.86 -48.16
N VAL A 43 40.33 -23.55 -48.56
CA VAL A 43 41.42 -23.16 -47.65
C VAL A 43 41.60 -21.64 -47.63
N TYR A 44 41.58 -21.07 -46.44
CA TYR A 44 41.89 -19.66 -46.17
C TYR A 44 43.18 -19.58 -45.36
N ARG A 45 44.16 -18.83 -45.86
CA ARG A 45 45.51 -18.78 -45.26
C ARG A 45 45.64 -17.63 -44.25
N GLY A 46 46.37 -17.87 -43.17
CA GLY A 46 46.71 -16.88 -42.14
C GLY A 46 47.79 -15.89 -42.60
N LEU A 47 48.14 -14.95 -41.71
CA LEU A 47 49.18 -13.95 -41.95
C LEU A 47 50.58 -14.57 -42.03
N ILE A 48 51.45 -13.90 -42.78
CA ILE A 48 52.89 -14.21 -42.83
C ILE A 48 53.64 -13.50 -41.68
N ASN A 49 53.24 -12.26 -41.33
CA ASN A 49 53.78 -11.51 -40.19
C ASN A 49 52.67 -11.05 -39.23
N PRO A 50 52.18 -11.94 -38.35
CA PRO A 50 51.02 -11.71 -37.49
C PRO A 50 51.30 -10.84 -36.27
N GLN A 51 52.58 -10.66 -35.91
CA GLN A 51 53.00 -9.85 -34.77
C GLN A 51 52.58 -8.38 -34.94
N GLU A 52 52.64 -7.84 -36.16
CA GLU A 52 52.23 -6.46 -36.45
C GLU A 52 50.74 -6.23 -36.21
N ASN A 53 49.89 -7.19 -36.60
CA ASN A 53 48.45 -7.10 -36.37
C ASN A 53 48.11 -7.31 -34.89
N MET A 54 48.81 -8.22 -34.21
CA MET A 54 48.66 -8.40 -32.77
C MET A 54 49.02 -7.11 -32.01
N LEU A 55 50.12 -6.42 -32.37
CA LEU A 55 50.52 -5.17 -31.72
C LEU A 55 49.45 -4.07 -31.83
N LYS A 56 48.76 -3.97 -32.97
CA LYS A 56 47.66 -3.00 -33.17
C LYS A 56 46.42 -3.31 -32.33
N MET A 57 46.21 -4.59 -32.00
CA MET A 57 45.06 -5.07 -31.24
C MET A 57 45.34 -5.21 -29.75
N THR A 58 46.62 -5.20 -29.34
CA THR A 58 47.00 -5.44 -27.94
C THR A 58 46.61 -4.26 -27.07
N VAL A 59 45.88 -4.57 -25.99
CA VAL A 59 45.43 -3.59 -24.99
C VAL A 59 45.65 -4.12 -23.59
N THR A 60 46.01 -3.22 -22.67
CA THR A 60 46.27 -3.59 -21.27
C THR A 60 45.01 -3.60 -20.39
N ASP A 61 43.89 -3.06 -20.89
CA ASP A 61 42.66 -2.83 -20.12
C ASP A 61 41.40 -3.42 -20.80
N ALA A 62 41.57 -4.48 -21.60
CA ALA A 62 40.46 -5.22 -22.21
C ALA A 62 39.42 -5.76 -21.21
N SER A 63 39.78 -5.85 -19.91
CA SER A 63 38.84 -6.18 -18.83
C SER A 63 38.15 -7.54 -19.01
N GLY A 64 38.87 -8.52 -19.58
CA GLY A 64 38.32 -9.85 -19.90
C GLY A 64 37.41 -9.87 -21.14
N SER A 65 37.20 -8.73 -21.79
CA SER A 65 36.30 -8.61 -22.93
C SER A 65 36.97 -8.80 -24.29
N THR A 66 36.26 -9.48 -25.19
CA THR A 66 36.63 -9.64 -26.60
C THR A 66 36.24 -8.42 -27.45
N LEU A 67 35.32 -7.57 -26.96
CA LEU A 67 34.76 -6.43 -27.70
C LEU A 67 35.82 -5.40 -28.15
N PRO A 68 36.79 -4.97 -27.31
CA PRO A 68 37.83 -4.04 -27.74
C PRO A 68 38.62 -4.57 -28.94
N TYR A 69 38.93 -5.86 -28.94
CA TYR A 69 39.73 -6.46 -30.01
C TYR A 69 38.99 -6.54 -31.34
N PHE A 70 37.66 -6.71 -31.33
CA PHE A 70 36.86 -6.56 -32.54
C PHE A 70 36.98 -5.14 -33.11
N ALA A 71 36.81 -4.13 -32.27
CA ALA A 71 36.84 -2.73 -32.69
C ALA A 71 38.23 -2.30 -33.22
N LEU A 72 39.30 -2.81 -32.60
CA LEU A 72 40.68 -2.54 -33.02
C LEU A 72 41.09 -3.35 -34.25
N GLY A 73 40.76 -4.64 -34.30
CA GLY A 73 41.11 -5.51 -35.42
C GLY A 73 40.45 -5.09 -36.73
N THR A 74 39.22 -4.58 -36.66
CA THR A 74 38.52 -3.99 -37.82
C THR A 74 38.93 -2.55 -38.12
N GLY A 75 39.66 -1.89 -37.20
CA GLY A 75 40.10 -0.50 -37.33
C GLY A 75 38.99 0.54 -37.22
N VAL A 76 37.86 0.20 -36.60
CA VAL A 76 36.75 1.16 -36.39
C VAL A 76 37.01 2.09 -35.21
N MET A 77 37.84 1.65 -34.25
CA MET A 77 38.30 2.44 -33.11
C MET A 77 39.82 2.32 -32.95
N SER A 78 40.41 3.22 -32.18
CA SER A 78 41.85 3.28 -31.89
C SER A 78 42.13 3.34 -30.39
N VAL A 79 43.38 3.05 -29.99
CA VAL A 79 43.83 3.13 -28.58
C VAL A 79 44.61 4.41 -28.30
N THR A 80 44.76 4.75 -27.03
CA THR A 80 45.71 5.78 -26.56
C THR A 80 46.68 5.12 -25.58
N ASN A 81 47.99 5.22 -25.84
CA ASN A 81 49.03 4.61 -24.99
C ASN A 81 48.76 3.13 -24.65
N THR A 82 48.37 2.31 -25.64
CA THR A 82 48.02 0.88 -25.47
C THR A 82 46.80 0.58 -24.58
N ARG A 83 46.01 1.61 -24.25
CA ARG A 83 44.77 1.48 -23.50
C ARG A 83 43.55 1.75 -24.36
N PHE A 84 42.55 0.89 -24.26
CA PHE A 84 41.24 1.08 -24.89
C PHE A 84 40.36 2.03 -24.08
N ASN A 85 40.54 2.13 -22.76
CA ASN A 85 39.70 2.91 -21.85
C ASN A 85 38.19 2.57 -21.99
N PRO A 86 37.79 1.31 -21.72
CA PRO A 86 36.45 0.81 -22.03
C PRO A 86 35.31 1.65 -21.43
N PHE A 87 35.52 2.21 -20.24
CA PHE A 87 34.50 2.95 -19.50
C PHE A 87 34.54 4.47 -19.72
N ALA A 88 35.45 4.97 -20.56
CA ALA A 88 35.49 6.39 -20.88
C ALA A 88 34.24 6.78 -21.69
N PRO A 89 33.53 7.86 -21.30
CA PRO A 89 32.40 8.36 -22.07
C PRO A 89 32.89 8.92 -23.40
N MET A 90 32.08 8.76 -24.45
CA MET A 90 32.37 9.27 -25.79
C MET A 90 31.58 10.55 -26.06
N THR A 91 32.26 11.54 -26.62
CA THR A 91 31.60 12.71 -27.18
C THR A 91 30.90 12.36 -28.49
N GLU A 92 29.98 13.22 -28.93
CA GLU A 92 29.36 13.11 -30.25
C GLU A 92 30.42 13.08 -31.36
N MET A 93 31.51 13.84 -31.24
CA MET A 93 32.60 13.80 -32.21
C MET A 93 33.30 12.43 -32.24
N ASP A 94 33.56 11.84 -31.07
CA ASP A 94 34.20 10.53 -30.98
C ASP A 94 33.34 9.45 -31.64
N VAL A 95 32.03 9.53 -31.41
CA VAL A 95 31.05 8.61 -32.00
C VAL A 95 30.93 8.83 -33.50
N LEU A 96 30.84 10.08 -33.97
CA LEU A 96 30.74 10.41 -35.39
C LEU A 96 31.94 9.87 -36.17
N ALA A 97 33.16 10.10 -35.65
CA ALA A 97 34.37 9.58 -36.25
C ALA A 97 34.39 8.05 -36.30
N ALA A 98 33.94 7.37 -35.24
CA ALA A 98 33.85 5.92 -35.21
C ALA A 98 32.83 5.38 -36.23
N VAL A 99 31.68 6.06 -36.43
CA VAL A 99 30.69 5.70 -37.47
C VAL A 99 31.28 5.82 -38.88
N VAL A 100 31.96 6.93 -39.17
CA VAL A 100 32.62 7.15 -40.48
C VAL A 100 33.76 6.14 -40.70
N ASN A 101 34.48 5.78 -39.64
CA ASN A 101 35.46 4.70 -39.73
C ASN A 101 34.77 3.37 -40.07
N ALA A 102 33.68 3.03 -39.38
CA ALA A 102 32.91 1.79 -39.55
C ALA A 102 32.25 1.66 -40.93
N SER A 103 31.89 2.77 -41.58
CA SER A 103 31.36 2.76 -42.94
C SER A 103 32.43 2.52 -44.03
N GLY A 104 33.71 2.49 -43.64
CA GLY A 104 34.83 2.34 -44.58
C GLY A 104 35.23 3.61 -45.31
N MET A 105 34.56 4.74 -45.07
CA MET A 105 34.80 5.98 -45.81
C MET A 105 35.94 6.83 -45.25
N SER A 106 36.44 6.51 -44.05
CA SER A 106 37.54 7.23 -43.41
C SER A 106 38.85 7.21 -44.21
N GLU A 107 39.08 6.20 -45.05
CA GLU A 107 40.26 6.09 -45.92
C GLU A 107 40.29 7.16 -47.02
N GLN A 108 39.16 7.83 -47.28
CA GLN A 108 39.03 8.92 -48.26
C GLN A 108 39.28 10.30 -47.64
N ILE A 109 39.48 10.39 -46.32
CA ILE A 109 39.75 11.64 -45.62
C ILE A 109 41.24 11.97 -45.74
N GLU A 110 41.57 13.16 -46.24
CA GLU A 110 42.96 13.64 -46.26
C GLU A 110 43.47 13.88 -44.83
N PRO A 111 44.65 13.35 -44.45
CA PRO A 111 45.19 13.53 -43.11
C PRO A 111 45.44 15.00 -42.78
N ASN A 112 44.74 15.54 -41.77
CA ASN A 112 45.01 16.87 -41.22
C ASN A 112 45.36 16.77 -39.73
N PRO A 113 46.65 16.72 -39.36
CA PRO A 113 47.09 16.54 -37.98
C PRO A 113 46.77 17.75 -37.07
N THR A 114 46.49 18.91 -37.65
CA THR A 114 46.21 20.16 -36.90
C THR A 114 44.73 20.31 -36.56
N ASN A 115 43.84 19.77 -37.40
CA ASN A 115 42.40 19.70 -37.14
C ASN A 115 41.80 18.46 -37.77
N TRP A 116 41.92 17.33 -37.07
CA TRP A 116 41.42 16.05 -37.54
C TRP A 116 39.89 16.01 -37.66
N ARG A 117 39.16 16.89 -36.94
CA ARG A 117 37.70 16.85 -36.83
C ARG A 117 37.00 17.21 -38.14
N THR A 118 37.51 18.21 -38.86
CA THR A 118 36.88 18.76 -40.07
C THR A 118 36.65 17.69 -41.14
N GLY A 119 37.66 16.87 -41.44
CA GLY A 119 37.54 15.84 -42.46
C GLY A 119 36.48 14.78 -42.16
N TYR A 120 36.30 14.44 -40.87
CA TYR A 120 35.26 13.50 -40.44
C TYR A 120 33.86 14.10 -40.48
N ILE A 121 33.72 15.40 -40.15
CA ILE A 121 32.44 16.11 -40.25
C ILE A 121 32.02 16.24 -41.71
N ASP A 122 32.92 16.67 -42.59
CA ASP A 122 32.63 16.82 -44.03
C ASP A 122 32.19 15.49 -44.66
N MET A 123 32.91 14.41 -44.34
CA MET A 123 32.55 13.07 -44.79
C MET A 123 31.20 12.62 -44.23
N ALA A 124 30.93 12.87 -42.94
CA ALA A 124 29.65 12.53 -42.34
C ALA A 124 28.46 13.28 -42.95
N THR A 125 28.64 14.57 -43.29
CA THR A 125 27.64 15.37 -44.02
C THR A 125 27.43 14.83 -45.43
N GLN A 126 28.50 14.49 -46.16
CA GLN A 126 28.41 13.89 -47.49
C GLN A 126 27.65 12.56 -47.48
N MET A 127 27.82 11.78 -46.42
CA MET A 127 27.13 10.51 -46.20
C MET A 127 25.69 10.66 -45.67
N GLY A 128 25.27 11.88 -45.32
CA GLY A 128 23.96 12.16 -44.72
C GLY A 128 23.80 11.67 -43.28
N ILE A 129 24.91 11.32 -42.61
CA ILE A 129 24.91 10.88 -41.20
C ILE A 129 24.47 12.04 -40.29
N ILE A 130 24.94 13.25 -40.61
CA ILE A 130 24.56 14.51 -39.99
C ILE A 130 24.02 15.47 -41.06
N THR A 131 23.14 16.38 -40.64
CA THR A 131 22.44 17.35 -41.49
C THR A 131 22.87 18.78 -41.17
N ASP A 132 22.49 19.74 -42.02
CA ASP A 132 22.72 21.17 -41.76
C ASP A 132 22.04 21.65 -40.46
N VAL A 133 20.94 20.97 -40.06
CA VAL A 133 20.27 21.23 -38.77
C VAL A 133 21.15 20.80 -37.60
N ASP A 134 21.80 19.63 -37.69
CA ASP A 134 22.72 19.14 -36.66
C ASP A 134 23.96 20.05 -36.52
N LEU A 135 24.43 20.62 -37.64
CA LEU A 135 25.55 21.57 -37.66
C LEU A 135 25.18 22.92 -37.04
N ALA A 136 23.93 23.38 -37.25
CA ALA A 136 23.45 24.66 -36.71
C ALA A 136 23.46 24.69 -35.16
N GLU A 137 23.27 23.54 -34.50
CA GLU A 137 23.33 23.42 -33.03
C GLU A 137 24.69 23.74 -32.42
N TYR A 138 25.76 23.77 -33.23
CA TYR A 138 27.13 24.00 -32.79
C TYR A 138 27.76 25.26 -33.38
N SER A 139 26.93 26.14 -33.96
CA SER A 139 27.36 27.40 -34.59
C SER A 139 28.13 28.35 -33.66
N ASP A 140 27.91 28.26 -32.34
CA ASP A 140 28.62 29.05 -31.31
C ASP A 140 30.01 28.47 -30.93
N THR A 141 30.35 27.26 -31.36
CA THR A 141 31.64 26.59 -31.08
C THR A 141 32.28 25.99 -32.33
N PRO A 142 32.53 26.79 -33.39
CA PRO A 142 32.90 26.28 -34.71
C PRO A 142 34.25 25.55 -34.75
N ASP A 143 35.17 25.89 -33.84
CA ASP A 143 36.49 25.27 -33.77
C ASP A 143 36.51 23.92 -33.01
N THR A 144 35.47 23.64 -32.21
CA THR A 144 35.32 22.39 -31.45
C THR A 144 33.86 21.93 -31.39
N PRO A 145 33.22 21.61 -32.52
CA PRO A 145 31.83 21.14 -32.54
C PRO A 145 31.71 19.70 -31.98
N PHE A 146 30.47 19.30 -31.66
CA PHE A 146 30.13 17.95 -31.20
C PHE A 146 30.84 17.51 -29.90
N THR A 147 30.98 18.42 -28.93
CA THR A 147 31.60 18.17 -27.61
C THR A 147 30.66 17.56 -26.58
N LYS A 148 29.35 17.56 -26.83
CA LYS A 148 28.36 16.91 -25.95
C LYS A 148 28.62 15.41 -25.89
N LEU A 149 28.24 14.77 -24.78
CA LEU A 149 28.28 13.32 -24.65
C LEU A 149 27.23 12.67 -25.53
N ALA A 150 27.62 11.63 -26.27
CA ALA A 150 26.73 10.96 -27.20
C ALA A 150 25.74 10.05 -26.47
N THR A 151 24.47 10.07 -26.88
CA THR A 151 23.48 9.08 -26.45
C THR A 151 23.49 7.87 -27.36
N ALA A 152 23.11 6.71 -26.81
CA ALA A 152 23.14 5.46 -27.53
C ALA A 152 22.11 5.41 -28.67
N GLU A 153 20.97 6.10 -28.55
CA GLU A 153 20.01 6.31 -29.64
C GLU A 153 20.62 7.09 -30.80
N LYS A 154 21.27 8.24 -30.52
CA LYS A 154 21.90 9.09 -31.53
C LYS A 154 23.01 8.32 -32.25
N PHE A 155 23.82 7.57 -31.49
CA PHE A 155 24.83 6.71 -32.08
C PHE A 155 24.25 5.62 -32.99
N ASN A 156 23.21 4.90 -32.55
CA ASN A 156 22.60 3.85 -33.37
C ASN A 156 21.99 4.40 -34.67
N LYS A 157 21.34 5.57 -34.59
CA LYS A 157 20.82 6.28 -35.76
C LYS A 157 21.94 6.61 -36.74
N TRP A 158 23.03 7.22 -36.27
CA TRP A 158 24.17 7.56 -37.11
C TRP A 158 24.83 6.33 -37.73
N LEU A 159 24.97 5.25 -36.97
CA LEU A 159 25.52 3.99 -37.47
C LEU A 159 24.63 3.38 -38.55
N SER A 160 23.30 3.37 -38.35
CA SER A 160 22.33 2.89 -39.34
C SER A 160 22.44 3.67 -40.65
N THR A 161 22.54 5.01 -40.57
CA THR A 161 22.72 5.85 -41.76
C THR A 161 24.08 5.61 -42.43
N GLY A 162 25.16 5.55 -41.65
CA GLY A 162 26.51 5.35 -42.17
C GLY A 162 26.70 3.99 -42.86
N LEU A 163 26.00 2.95 -42.39
CA LEU A 163 25.99 1.62 -43.01
C LEU A 163 24.86 1.43 -44.04
N GLN A 164 23.99 2.44 -44.21
CA GLN A 164 22.81 2.43 -45.09
C GLN A 164 21.87 1.23 -44.85
N LYS A 165 21.83 0.73 -43.63
CA LYS A 165 21.03 -0.42 -43.20
C LYS A 165 20.67 -0.26 -41.73
N GLU A 166 19.53 -0.80 -41.35
CA GLU A 166 19.11 -0.83 -39.95
C GLU A 166 20.08 -1.67 -39.11
N THR A 167 20.48 -1.13 -37.95
CA THR A 167 21.44 -1.76 -37.05
C THR A 167 20.77 -2.37 -35.82
N LYS A 168 21.29 -3.53 -35.38
CA LYS A 168 20.87 -4.22 -34.15
C LYS A 168 21.29 -3.39 -32.93
N TYR A 169 20.32 -3.01 -32.10
CA TYR A 169 20.52 -2.13 -30.94
C TYR A 169 20.02 -2.78 -29.64
N LYS A 170 20.80 -2.67 -28.55
CA LYS A 170 20.50 -3.30 -27.25
C LYS A 170 20.74 -2.40 -26.03
N LEU A 171 21.14 -1.15 -26.24
CA LEU A 171 21.46 -0.21 -25.16
C LEU A 171 20.22 0.60 -24.77
N LEU A 172 20.20 1.20 -23.58
CA LEU A 172 19.14 2.14 -23.20
C LEU A 172 19.25 3.42 -24.05
N PRO A 173 18.18 3.87 -24.74
CA PRO A 173 18.23 5.00 -25.70
C PRO A 173 18.96 6.25 -25.21
N ASN A 174 18.71 6.65 -23.95
CA ASN A 174 19.27 7.86 -23.35
C ASN A 174 20.61 7.65 -22.62
N ALA A 175 21.16 6.44 -22.60
CA ALA A 175 22.43 6.19 -21.93
C ALA A 175 23.58 6.89 -22.65
N THR A 176 24.49 7.51 -21.88
CA THR A 176 25.75 8.00 -22.40
C THR A 176 26.58 6.83 -22.93
N VAL A 177 27.01 6.92 -24.19
CA VAL A 177 27.84 5.90 -24.84
C VAL A 177 29.24 5.94 -24.24
N ARG A 178 29.69 4.81 -23.71
CA ARG A 178 31.11 4.57 -23.39
C ARG A 178 31.79 3.80 -24.52
N ARG A 179 33.11 3.79 -24.52
CA ARG A 179 33.89 3.13 -25.58
C ARG A 179 33.58 1.63 -25.73
N ILE A 180 33.30 0.94 -24.63
CA ILE A 180 32.90 -0.47 -24.65
C ILE A 180 31.46 -0.66 -25.18
N ASP A 181 30.54 0.26 -24.88
CA ASP A 181 29.20 0.27 -25.46
C ASP A 181 29.28 0.43 -26.99
N ALA A 182 30.22 1.26 -27.45
CA ALA A 182 30.46 1.45 -28.87
C ALA A 182 31.01 0.19 -29.56
N ALA A 183 32.01 -0.45 -28.94
CA ALA A 183 32.54 -1.72 -29.41
C ALA A 183 31.47 -2.83 -29.44
N GLU A 184 30.58 -2.88 -28.44
CA GLU A 184 29.45 -3.81 -28.41
C GLU A 184 28.48 -3.57 -29.57
N LEU A 185 28.12 -2.31 -29.85
CA LEU A 185 27.22 -2.00 -30.95
C LEU A 185 27.82 -2.40 -32.30
N PHE A 186 29.10 -2.09 -32.54
CA PHE A 186 29.76 -2.52 -33.77
C PHE A 186 29.84 -4.04 -33.88
N HIS A 187 30.14 -4.74 -32.78
CA HIS A 187 30.24 -6.20 -32.76
C HIS A 187 28.88 -6.88 -33.00
N ASN A 188 27.81 -6.36 -32.39
CA ASN A 188 26.44 -6.83 -32.66
C ASN A 188 26.05 -6.65 -34.14
N ASN A 189 26.69 -5.71 -34.84
CA ASN A 189 26.49 -5.41 -36.25
C ASN A 189 27.67 -5.86 -37.13
N GLN A 190 28.48 -6.83 -36.68
CA GLN A 190 29.69 -7.27 -37.38
C GLN A 190 29.45 -7.73 -38.82
N GLU A 191 28.28 -8.30 -39.12
CA GLU A 191 27.86 -8.72 -40.47
C GLU A 191 27.71 -7.54 -41.45
N LEU A 192 27.56 -6.32 -40.94
CA LEU A 192 27.48 -5.08 -41.73
C LEU A 192 28.82 -4.31 -41.68
N VAL A 193 29.40 -4.21 -40.49
CA VAL A 193 30.63 -3.45 -40.25
C VAL A 193 31.85 -4.09 -40.93
N ALA A 194 32.00 -5.42 -40.83
CA ALA A 194 33.17 -6.10 -41.38
C ALA A 194 33.24 -5.95 -42.91
N PRO A 195 32.17 -6.19 -43.70
CA PRO A 195 32.18 -5.93 -45.14
C PRO A 195 32.42 -4.47 -45.51
N ALA A 196 31.87 -3.50 -44.77
CA ALA A 196 32.11 -2.08 -45.01
C ALA A 196 33.60 -1.71 -44.83
N LYS A 197 34.31 -2.40 -43.93
CA LYS A 197 35.77 -2.30 -43.75
C LYS A 197 36.58 -3.16 -44.72
N GLY A 198 35.93 -3.83 -45.68
CA GLY A 198 36.58 -4.68 -46.68
C GLY A 198 36.96 -6.07 -46.16
N PHE A 199 36.39 -6.53 -45.06
CA PHE A 199 36.56 -7.89 -44.56
C PHE A 199 35.44 -8.81 -45.04
N THR A 200 35.79 -10.02 -45.41
CA THR A 200 34.85 -11.15 -45.46
C THR A 200 34.80 -11.81 -44.09
N LEU A 201 33.61 -11.88 -43.50
CA LEU A 201 33.37 -12.55 -42.23
C LEU A 201 33.16 -14.06 -42.48
N LEU A 202 34.04 -14.89 -41.91
CA LEU A 202 33.92 -16.34 -41.95
C LEU A 202 33.58 -16.80 -40.53
N LYS A 203 32.32 -17.17 -40.29
CA LYS A 203 31.84 -17.52 -38.95
C LYS A 203 31.34 -18.96 -38.90
N GLY A 204 31.66 -19.67 -37.81
CA GLY A 204 31.18 -21.03 -37.61
C GLY A 204 31.78 -21.77 -36.41
N GLU A 205 31.34 -23.01 -36.23
CA GLU A 205 31.79 -23.91 -35.17
C GLU A 205 33.11 -24.61 -35.57
N ILE A 206 34.08 -24.64 -34.65
CA ILE A 206 35.33 -25.37 -34.81
C ILE A 206 35.05 -26.87 -34.68
N VAL A 207 35.25 -27.63 -35.75
CA VAL A 207 34.93 -29.07 -35.75
C VAL A 207 36.16 -29.96 -35.58
N ASP A 208 37.32 -29.50 -36.01
CA ASP A 208 38.58 -30.24 -35.94
C ASP A 208 39.79 -29.30 -36.04
N GLN A 209 40.89 -29.70 -35.41
CA GLN A 209 42.18 -29.03 -35.51
C GLN A 209 43.29 -30.07 -35.63
N LYS A 210 44.12 -29.94 -36.66
CA LYS A 210 45.28 -30.81 -36.87
C LYS A 210 46.52 -30.00 -37.22
N THR A 211 47.67 -30.49 -36.77
CA THR A 211 48.95 -29.97 -37.24
C THR A 211 49.30 -30.70 -38.54
N ILE A 212 49.65 -29.94 -39.57
CA ILE A 212 50.15 -30.45 -40.84
C ILE A 212 51.54 -29.89 -41.10
N THR A 213 52.34 -30.57 -41.90
CA THR A 213 53.64 -30.04 -42.35
C THR A 213 53.52 -29.70 -43.83
N GLU A 214 53.69 -28.43 -44.18
CA GLU A 214 53.71 -27.93 -45.56
C GLU A 214 55.01 -27.13 -45.72
N ASP A 215 55.82 -27.47 -46.73
CA ASP A 215 57.15 -26.88 -46.99
C ASP A 215 58.13 -26.95 -45.80
N GLY A 216 58.07 -28.01 -45.00
CA GLY A 216 58.92 -28.20 -43.81
C GLY A 216 58.52 -27.34 -42.60
N VAL A 217 57.42 -26.60 -42.69
CA VAL A 217 56.87 -25.77 -41.60
C VAL A 217 55.59 -26.43 -41.04
N ASN A 218 55.50 -26.53 -39.72
CA ASN A 218 54.29 -27.01 -39.05
C ASN A 218 53.21 -25.91 -39.07
N LYS A 219 52.06 -26.22 -39.66
CA LYS A 219 50.89 -25.34 -39.78
C LYS A 219 49.71 -25.96 -39.04
N ILE A 220 48.83 -25.11 -38.51
CA ILE A 220 47.59 -25.55 -37.87
C ILE A 220 46.47 -25.39 -38.90
N ALA A 221 45.88 -26.52 -39.29
CA ALA A 221 44.66 -26.58 -40.09
C ALA A 221 43.45 -26.68 -39.15
N THR A 222 42.63 -25.64 -39.13
CA THR A 222 41.39 -25.57 -38.33
C THR A 222 40.18 -25.71 -39.25
N SER A 223 39.44 -26.79 -39.10
CA SER A 223 38.21 -27.03 -39.84
C SER A 223 37.05 -26.32 -39.14
N VAL A 224 36.29 -25.54 -39.90
CA VAL A 224 35.16 -24.74 -39.39
C VAL A 224 33.92 -25.09 -40.17
N LYS A 225 32.84 -25.45 -39.47
CA LYS A 225 31.50 -25.60 -40.05
C LYS A 225 30.82 -24.25 -40.05
N GLN A 226 30.59 -23.68 -41.23
CA GLN A 226 30.07 -22.31 -41.34
C GLN A 226 28.59 -22.21 -40.96
N ASP A 227 28.20 -21.08 -40.38
CA ASP A 227 26.80 -20.78 -40.03
C ASP A 227 25.90 -20.76 -41.29
N THR A 228 26.46 -20.37 -42.43
CA THR A 228 25.80 -20.37 -43.74
C THR A 228 25.66 -21.77 -44.36
N GLY A 229 26.16 -22.80 -43.69
CA GLY A 229 26.31 -24.15 -44.23
C GLY A 229 27.63 -24.34 -44.97
N GLY A 230 28.12 -25.58 -45.01
CA GLY A 230 29.42 -25.95 -45.58
C GLY A 230 30.56 -25.95 -44.57
N TYR A 231 31.74 -26.35 -45.03
CA TYR A 231 32.96 -26.42 -44.23
C TYR A 231 34.08 -25.65 -44.93
N ILE A 232 34.91 -24.99 -44.14
CA ILE A 232 36.14 -24.32 -44.59
C ILE A 232 37.32 -24.78 -43.75
N THR A 233 38.53 -24.53 -44.23
CA THR A 233 39.75 -24.74 -43.46
C THR A 233 40.55 -23.45 -43.34
N ILE A 234 40.82 -23.05 -42.11
CA ILE A 234 41.77 -21.98 -41.81
C ILE A 234 43.14 -22.60 -41.63
N LEU A 235 44.07 -22.27 -42.51
CA LEU A 235 45.43 -22.76 -42.48
C LEU A 235 46.38 -21.65 -42.00
N SER A 236 46.97 -21.83 -40.83
CA SER A 236 47.82 -20.83 -40.20
C SER A 236 49.21 -21.38 -39.89
N ASN A 237 50.25 -20.57 -40.06
CA ASN A 237 51.62 -20.91 -39.65
C ASN A 237 51.77 -20.67 -38.14
N GLN A 238 50.97 -21.37 -37.32
CA GLN A 238 50.76 -21.16 -35.86
C GLN A 238 50.19 -19.79 -35.45
N ASP A 239 50.33 -18.77 -36.28
CA ASP A 239 50.22 -17.39 -35.82
C ASP A 239 49.16 -16.59 -36.62
N ILE A 240 47.91 -16.61 -36.16
CA ILE A 240 47.02 -15.46 -36.35
C ILE A 240 46.67 -14.91 -34.97
N PRO A 241 46.39 -13.61 -34.83
CA PRO A 241 45.85 -13.10 -33.58
C PRO A 241 44.50 -13.77 -33.28
N VAL A 242 44.47 -14.55 -32.20
CA VAL A 242 43.28 -15.21 -31.66
C VAL A 242 42.91 -14.54 -30.36
N VAL A 243 41.67 -14.09 -30.27
CA VAL A 243 41.10 -13.45 -29.09
C VAL A 243 40.12 -14.42 -28.44
N LYS A 244 40.39 -14.78 -27.19
CA LYS A 244 39.51 -15.63 -26.38
C LYS A 244 39.52 -15.13 -24.94
N ASN A 245 38.33 -15.01 -24.33
CA ASN A 245 38.17 -14.55 -22.95
C ASN A 245 38.95 -13.25 -22.64
N GLY A 246 38.97 -12.33 -23.60
CA GLY A 246 39.68 -11.04 -23.49
C GLY A 246 41.20 -11.10 -23.51
N GLN A 247 41.77 -12.27 -23.83
CA GLN A 247 43.21 -12.41 -24.07
C GLN A 247 43.45 -12.62 -25.56
N ILE A 248 44.48 -11.94 -26.06
CA ILE A 248 44.98 -12.10 -27.42
C ILE A 248 46.24 -12.96 -27.40
N SER A 249 46.37 -13.83 -28.40
CA SER A 249 47.50 -14.75 -28.52
C SER A 249 47.77 -15.06 -29.99
N LEU A 250 48.98 -15.50 -30.30
CA LEU A 250 49.33 -16.07 -31.60
C LEU A 250 49.27 -17.59 -31.53
N ASN A 251 48.15 -18.14 -31.07
CA ASN A 251 48.01 -19.59 -31.00
C ASN A 251 46.59 -20.03 -31.40
N MET A 252 46.48 -20.60 -32.58
CA MET A 252 45.21 -21.11 -33.10
C MET A 252 44.61 -22.24 -32.25
N THR A 253 45.43 -23.01 -31.51
CA THR A 253 44.91 -24.08 -30.64
C THR A 253 44.14 -23.55 -29.42
N ASN A 254 44.15 -22.24 -29.19
CA ASN A 254 43.34 -21.63 -28.14
C ASN A 254 41.84 -21.71 -28.46
N LEU A 255 41.45 -21.85 -29.73
CA LEU A 255 40.08 -22.16 -30.14
C LEU A 255 39.86 -23.66 -30.04
N SER A 256 38.92 -24.10 -29.22
CA SER A 256 38.67 -25.51 -28.94
C SER A 256 37.57 -26.08 -29.84
N LYS A 257 37.60 -27.39 -30.07
CA LYS A 257 36.50 -28.09 -30.77
C LYS A 257 35.15 -27.83 -30.08
N GLY A 258 34.13 -27.53 -30.87
CA GLY A 258 32.78 -27.16 -30.42
C GLY A 258 32.59 -25.66 -30.14
N GLU A 259 33.66 -24.87 -30.16
CA GLU A 259 33.59 -23.42 -29.98
C GLU A 259 33.16 -22.73 -31.28
N VAL A 260 32.41 -21.65 -31.18
CA VAL A 260 32.08 -20.80 -32.34
C VAL A 260 33.09 -19.67 -32.41
N ALA A 261 33.62 -19.40 -33.61
CA ALA A 261 34.55 -18.30 -33.83
C ALA A 261 34.23 -17.54 -35.11
N SER A 262 34.56 -16.25 -35.09
CA SER A 262 34.52 -15.34 -36.23
C SER A 262 35.94 -15.06 -36.72
N PHE A 263 36.20 -15.37 -38.00
CA PHE A 263 37.47 -15.11 -38.67
C PHE A 263 37.31 -13.96 -39.66
N TYR A 264 38.21 -12.99 -39.58
CA TYR A 264 38.16 -11.76 -40.36
C TYR A 264 39.15 -11.83 -41.51
N TYR A 265 38.66 -12.09 -42.72
CA TYR A 265 39.47 -12.31 -43.91
C TYR A 265 39.54 -11.04 -44.78
N LYS A 266 40.74 -10.57 -45.08
CA LYS A 266 40.98 -9.40 -45.95
C LYS A 266 42.33 -9.54 -46.64
N ASN A 267 42.46 -9.04 -47.87
CA ASN A 267 43.71 -9.09 -48.66
C ASN A 267 44.28 -10.51 -48.80
N ASN A 268 43.40 -11.47 -49.09
CA ASN A 268 43.72 -12.89 -49.21
C ASN A 268 44.31 -13.58 -47.95
N GLN A 269 44.15 -12.95 -46.78
CA GLN A 269 44.66 -13.50 -45.52
C GLN A 269 43.65 -13.34 -44.38
N VAL A 270 43.62 -14.32 -43.47
CA VAL A 270 42.89 -14.23 -42.21
C VAL A 270 43.66 -13.31 -41.28
N GLN A 271 43.10 -12.14 -40.99
CA GLN A 271 43.75 -11.06 -40.26
C GLN A 271 43.75 -11.31 -38.74
N PHE A 272 42.66 -11.85 -38.21
CA PHE A 272 42.49 -12.26 -36.80
C PHE A 272 41.24 -13.12 -36.64
N ALA A 273 41.12 -13.76 -35.48
CA ALA A 273 39.96 -14.54 -35.08
C ALA A 273 39.49 -14.14 -33.68
N ILE A 274 38.18 -14.18 -33.46
CA ILE A 274 37.55 -13.92 -32.16
C ILE A 274 36.64 -15.10 -31.82
N SER A 275 36.84 -15.65 -30.62
CA SER A 275 35.89 -16.59 -30.02
C SER A 275 34.57 -15.89 -29.71
N GLU A 276 33.47 -16.45 -30.19
CA GLU A 276 32.13 -15.89 -30.03
C GLU A 276 31.46 -16.41 -28.76
N VAL A 277 31.19 -15.52 -27.81
CA VAL A 277 30.32 -15.83 -26.66
C VAL A 277 28.89 -15.50 -27.04
N THR A 278 28.21 -16.46 -27.67
CA THR A 278 26.86 -16.26 -28.23
C THR A 278 25.78 -16.27 -27.14
N THR A 279 25.95 -17.08 -26.09
CA THR A 279 25.10 -17.14 -24.90
C THR A 279 25.85 -16.62 -23.67
N ALA A 280 25.14 -15.92 -22.79
CA ALA A 280 25.71 -15.52 -21.50
C ALA A 280 26.01 -16.77 -20.66
N GLN A 281 27.18 -16.80 -20.03
CA GLN A 281 27.56 -17.80 -19.04
C GLN A 281 26.95 -17.42 -17.70
N THR A 282 26.24 -18.37 -17.08
CA THR A 282 25.68 -18.18 -15.75
C THR A 282 26.71 -18.55 -14.69
N ILE A 283 27.01 -17.64 -13.77
CA ILE A 283 27.91 -17.90 -12.63
C ILE A 283 27.12 -17.71 -11.33
N ASN A 284 27.12 -18.70 -10.46
CA ASN A 284 26.48 -18.62 -9.14
C ASN A 284 27.53 -18.50 -8.04
N GLY A 285 27.18 -17.80 -6.96
CA GLY A 285 28.03 -17.61 -5.79
C GLY A 285 27.38 -16.69 -4.77
N THR A 286 28.17 -16.13 -3.87
CA THR A 286 27.72 -15.10 -2.92
C THR A 286 28.44 -13.77 -3.17
N PHE A 287 27.69 -12.68 -2.99
CA PHE A 287 28.20 -11.32 -3.16
C PHE A 287 29.22 -10.97 -2.08
N GLN A 288 30.38 -10.44 -2.48
CA GLN A 288 31.41 -9.96 -1.53
C GLN A 288 31.55 -8.44 -1.59
N SER A 289 31.73 -7.86 -2.78
CA SER A 289 31.81 -6.40 -2.93
C SER A 289 31.63 -5.97 -4.39
N LEU A 290 31.19 -4.72 -4.58
CA LEU A 290 31.19 -4.05 -5.88
C LEU A 290 31.86 -2.68 -5.73
N ASN A 291 33.12 -2.59 -6.16
CA ASN A 291 33.93 -1.39 -6.08
C ASN A 291 34.15 -0.82 -7.48
N GLY A 292 33.42 0.25 -7.81
CA GLY A 292 33.41 0.83 -9.15
C GLY A 292 32.87 -0.18 -10.18
N ASP A 293 33.73 -0.63 -11.09
CA ASP A 293 33.43 -1.60 -12.14
C ASP A 293 33.86 -3.04 -11.78
N THR A 294 34.29 -3.27 -10.54
CA THR A 294 34.91 -4.53 -10.12
C THR A 294 34.00 -5.23 -9.11
N LEU A 295 33.39 -6.34 -9.54
CA LEU A 295 32.58 -7.23 -8.73
C LEU A 295 33.44 -8.35 -8.16
N THR A 296 33.39 -8.56 -6.86
CA THR A 296 34.02 -9.70 -6.18
C THR A 296 32.93 -10.63 -5.66
N ILE A 297 33.08 -11.92 -5.92
CA ILE A 297 32.18 -12.98 -5.46
C ILE A 297 32.98 -14.09 -4.79
N LEU A 298 32.31 -14.89 -3.96
CA LEU A 298 32.77 -16.19 -3.54
C LEU A 298 31.96 -17.24 -4.32
N ASP A 299 32.62 -17.99 -5.20
CA ASP A 299 31.94 -19.04 -5.96
C ASP A 299 31.59 -20.25 -5.06
N PHE A 300 30.73 -21.14 -5.54
CA PHE A 300 30.33 -22.34 -4.78
C PHE A 300 31.43 -23.41 -4.64
N ASN A 301 32.61 -23.21 -5.23
CA ASN A 301 33.81 -23.99 -4.94
C ASN A 301 34.69 -23.32 -3.88
N ASN A 302 34.14 -22.33 -3.16
CA ASN A 302 34.82 -21.51 -2.15
C ASN A 302 36.04 -20.74 -2.68
N GLN A 303 36.05 -20.36 -3.96
CA GLN A 303 37.08 -19.53 -4.55
C GLN A 303 36.60 -18.09 -4.71
N ILE A 304 37.41 -17.14 -4.25
CA ILE A 304 37.17 -15.71 -4.50
C ILE A 304 37.47 -15.43 -5.97
N ARG A 305 36.48 -14.89 -6.69
CA ARG A 305 36.60 -14.49 -8.09
C ARG A 305 36.24 -13.03 -8.27
N THR A 306 36.92 -12.39 -9.21
CA THR A 306 36.68 -10.99 -9.57
C THR A 306 36.23 -10.91 -11.02
N TYR A 307 35.15 -10.18 -11.27
CA TYR A 307 34.61 -9.90 -12.59
C TYR A 307 34.53 -8.40 -12.83
N LYS A 308 34.67 -7.99 -14.08
CA LYS A 308 34.39 -6.63 -14.51
C LYS A 308 32.93 -6.51 -14.91
N THR A 309 32.27 -5.45 -14.48
CA THR A 309 30.85 -5.21 -14.76
C THR A 309 30.68 -4.40 -16.03
N HIS A 310 29.69 -4.74 -16.85
CA HIS A 310 29.31 -3.92 -17.98
C HIS A 310 28.81 -2.55 -17.48
N PRO A 311 29.15 -1.44 -18.17
CA PRO A 311 28.51 -0.14 -18.07
C PRO A 311 27.05 -0.07 -17.62
N ASN A 312 26.22 -0.86 -18.27
CA ASN A 312 24.77 -0.85 -18.18
C ASN A 312 24.27 -2.15 -17.52
N MET A 313 25.09 -2.74 -16.65
CA MET A 313 24.72 -3.92 -15.89
C MET A 313 23.43 -3.67 -15.13
N VAL A 314 22.48 -4.58 -15.27
CA VAL A 314 21.24 -4.54 -14.49
C VAL A 314 21.44 -5.32 -13.20
N ILE A 315 21.08 -4.71 -12.07
CA ILE A 315 21.11 -5.35 -10.76
C ILE A 315 19.66 -5.61 -10.36
N LEU A 316 19.33 -6.87 -10.18
CA LEU A 316 17.99 -7.33 -9.84
C LEU A 316 18.02 -7.99 -8.48
N GLU A 317 17.05 -7.68 -7.65
CA GLU A 317 16.69 -8.50 -6.50
C GLU A 317 15.53 -9.39 -6.92
N VAL A 318 15.67 -10.69 -6.67
CA VAL A 318 14.75 -11.75 -7.09
C VAL A 318 14.18 -12.44 -5.85
N GLU A 319 12.86 -12.55 -5.80
CA GLU A 319 12.17 -13.29 -4.75
C GLU A 319 12.38 -14.80 -4.94
N GLY A 320 12.77 -15.50 -3.89
CA GLY A 320 12.98 -16.95 -3.90
C GLY A 320 14.45 -17.34 -3.86
N GLU A 321 14.77 -18.46 -4.48
CA GLU A 321 16.12 -19.07 -4.45
C GLU A 321 16.62 -19.27 -5.88
N LEU A 322 17.92 -19.58 -6.02
CA LEU A 322 18.59 -19.77 -7.32
C LEU A 322 17.82 -20.70 -8.29
N ASP A 323 17.21 -21.75 -7.74
CA ASP A 323 16.49 -22.79 -8.48
C ASP A 323 14.98 -22.54 -8.60
N ASN A 324 14.44 -21.51 -7.94
CA ASN A 324 13.01 -21.18 -7.92
C ASN A 324 12.79 -19.66 -7.88
N GLN A 325 12.89 -19.03 -9.06
CA GLN A 325 12.88 -17.59 -9.22
C GLN A 325 11.44 -17.05 -9.33
N GLY A 326 11.10 -16.09 -8.47
CA GLY A 326 9.84 -15.36 -8.47
C GLY A 326 9.91 -14.05 -9.26
N LYS A 327 9.21 -13.02 -8.77
CA LYS A 327 9.29 -11.69 -9.38
C LYS A 327 10.66 -11.07 -9.10
N SER A 328 11.03 -10.11 -9.94
CA SER A 328 12.28 -9.37 -9.78
C SER A 328 12.04 -7.87 -9.84
N ARG A 329 12.85 -7.11 -9.11
CA ARG A 329 12.88 -5.64 -9.13
C ARG A 329 14.31 -5.14 -9.29
N THR A 330 14.48 -4.01 -9.96
CA THR A 330 15.79 -3.36 -10.09
C THR A 330 16.17 -2.70 -8.76
N ILE A 331 17.40 -2.94 -8.30
CA ILE A 331 17.96 -2.32 -7.08
C ILE A 331 19.23 -1.53 -7.40
N ALA A 332 19.66 -0.65 -6.49
CA ALA A 332 20.93 0.04 -6.63
C ALA A 332 22.08 -0.81 -6.06
N ALA A 333 23.30 -0.59 -6.56
CA ALA A 333 24.49 -1.31 -6.09
C ALA A 333 24.73 -1.18 -4.56
N LYS A 334 24.29 -0.06 -3.96
CA LYS A 334 24.38 0.18 -2.51
C LYS A 334 23.46 -0.72 -1.68
N ASP A 335 22.44 -1.31 -2.31
CA ASP A 335 21.45 -2.16 -1.65
C ASP A 335 21.88 -3.65 -1.68
N LEU A 336 23.04 -3.97 -2.27
CA LEU A 336 23.61 -5.31 -2.28
C LEU A 336 24.14 -5.69 -0.89
N ILE A 337 23.76 -6.88 -0.41
CA ILE A 337 24.11 -7.36 0.92
C ILE A 337 25.29 -8.32 0.84
N PHE A 338 26.28 -8.11 1.70
CA PHE A 338 27.43 -9.01 1.85
C PHE A 338 26.98 -10.45 2.15
N ASN A 339 27.61 -11.43 1.50
CA ASN A 339 27.28 -12.86 1.55
C ASN A 339 25.89 -13.24 1.03
N GLN A 340 25.19 -12.36 0.31
CA GLN A 340 23.92 -12.70 -0.30
C GLN A 340 24.12 -13.60 -1.52
N ASP A 341 23.28 -14.64 -1.65
CA ASP A 341 23.26 -15.50 -2.83
C ASP A 341 22.99 -14.69 -4.09
N MET A 342 23.72 -15.03 -5.15
CA MET A 342 23.64 -14.31 -6.40
C MET A 342 23.90 -15.17 -7.63
N GLN A 343 23.40 -14.68 -8.76
CA GLN A 343 23.59 -15.24 -10.08
C GLN A 343 24.01 -14.14 -11.06
N LEU A 344 25.08 -14.39 -11.82
CA LEU A 344 25.62 -13.46 -12.81
C LEU A 344 25.34 -13.98 -14.22
N ALA A 345 24.96 -13.09 -15.13
CA ALA A 345 25.02 -13.34 -16.56
C ALA A 345 26.27 -12.67 -17.15
N VAL A 346 27.29 -13.48 -17.44
CA VAL A 346 28.58 -13.02 -17.97
C VAL A 346 28.61 -13.24 -19.48
N LYS A 347 28.77 -12.16 -20.25
CA LYS A 347 28.91 -12.23 -21.71
C LYS A 347 30.11 -11.41 -22.14
N ASN A 348 30.90 -11.95 -23.09
CA ASN A 348 32.15 -11.31 -23.52
C ASN A 348 33.02 -10.88 -22.32
N GLY A 349 33.14 -11.74 -21.30
CA GLY A 349 33.94 -11.50 -20.09
C GLY A 349 33.45 -10.38 -19.15
N LEU A 350 32.30 -9.75 -19.43
CA LEU A 350 31.71 -8.71 -18.60
C LEU A 350 30.38 -9.18 -17.99
N VAL A 351 30.07 -8.73 -16.78
CA VAL A 351 28.78 -8.99 -16.13
C VAL A 351 27.74 -8.04 -16.69
N HIS A 352 26.72 -8.55 -17.37
CA HIS A 352 25.61 -7.75 -17.91
C HIS A 352 24.37 -7.78 -17.01
N GLU A 353 24.20 -8.83 -16.20
CA GLU A 353 23.12 -8.95 -15.22
C GLU A 353 23.68 -9.55 -13.93
N LEU A 354 23.23 -8.99 -12.81
CA LEU A 354 23.50 -9.46 -11.46
C LEU A 354 22.14 -9.65 -10.78
N LYS A 355 21.79 -10.88 -10.44
CA LYS A 355 20.61 -11.21 -9.64
C LYS A 355 21.03 -11.56 -8.24
N THR A 356 20.44 -10.96 -7.22
CA THR A 356 20.51 -11.40 -5.83
C THR A 356 19.20 -12.03 -5.41
N PHE A 357 19.25 -12.91 -4.43
CA PHE A 357 18.09 -13.64 -3.95
C PHE A 357 17.72 -13.20 -2.54
N VAL A 358 16.43 -12.97 -2.33
CA VAL A 358 15.85 -12.79 -1.00
C VAL A 358 14.91 -13.97 -0.75
N PRO A 359 15.03 -14.67 0.40
CA PRO A 359 14.17 -15.80 0.70
C PRO A 359 12.71 -15.42 0.48
N ARG A 360 11.94 -16.33 -0.13
CA ARG A 360 10.49 -16.19 -0.19
C ARG A 360 9.98 -16.44 1.22
N ASP A 361 9.97 -15.39 2.03
CA ASP A 361 9.27 -15.39 3.29
C ASP A 361 7.79 -15.33 2.95
N SER A 362 7.08 -16.45 3.11
CA SER A 362 5.62 -16.50 2.93
C SER A 362 4.88 -15.52 3.83
N ASP A 363 5.58 -14.89 4.79
CA ASP A 363 5.08 -13.90 5.71
C ASP A 363 5.21 -12.44 5.20
N LEU A 364 5.85 -12.20 4.03
CA LEU A 364 6.09 -10.85 3.48
C LEU A 364 5.44 -10.57 2.11
N ASP A 365 4.73 -11.54 1.52
CA ASP A 365 3.84 -11.26 0.39
C ASP A 365 2.72 -10.35 0.92
N GLY A 366 2.89 -9.03 0.75
CA GLY A 366 1.91 -8.02 1.16
C GLY A 366 2.46 -6.70 1.67
N TYR A 367 3.74 -6.63 2.05
CA TYR A 367 4.26 -5.42 2.67
C TYR A 367 4.21 -4.19 1.73
N ILE A 368 3.53 -3.16 2.20
CA ILE A 368 3.58 -1.80 1.66
C ILE A 368 4.25 -0.91 2.71
N PRO A 369 4.82 0.26 2.34
CA PRO A 369 5.36 1.18 3.34
C PRO A 369 4.34 1.40 4.48
N ALA A 370 4.81 1.50 5.73
CA ALA A 370 3.91 1.66 6.88
C ALA A 370 2.85 2.74 6.61
N GLU A 371 1.60 2.40 6.86
CA GLU A 371 0.42 3.25 6.71
C GLU A 371 0.14 3.75 5.27
N SER A 372 0.78 3.19 4.25
CA SER A 372 0.65 3.71 2.87
C SER A 372 -0.64 3.30 2.15
N LYS A 373 -1.36 2.29 2.66
CA LYS A 373 -2.73 1.97 2.25
C LYS A 373 -3.69 2.54 3.26
N LEU A 374 -4.59 3.36 2.75
CA LEU A 374 -5.62 4.05 3.51
C LEU A 374 -6.98 3.60 3.00
N ILE A 375 -7.81 3.08 3.91
CA ILE A 375 -9.23 2.85 3.65
C ILE A 375 -10.02 3.78 4.57
N ALA A 376 -10.78 4.68 3.95
CA ALA A 376 -11.70 5.54 4.68
C ALA A 376 -13.12 5.00 4.53
N GLY A 377 -13.87 4.97 5.62
CA GLY A 377 -15.27 4.57 5.59
C GLY A 377 -16.03 4.93 6.86
N VAL A 378 -17.27 4.48 6.91
CA VAL A 378 -18.17 4.68 8.05
C VAL A 378 -18.30 3.34 8.78
N VAL A 379 -18.17 3.38 10.10
CA VAL A 379 -18.27 2.19 10.97
C VAL A 379 -19.70 1.68 10.96
N LEU A 380 -19.85 0.43 10.54
CA LEU A 380 -21.07 -0.36 10.63
C LEU A 380 -21.10 -1.14 11.95
N ASP A 381 -20.00 -1.76 12.34
CA ASP A 381 -19.88 -2.54 13.58
C ASP A 381 -18.43 -2.51 14.06
N VAL A 382 -18.20 -2.69 15.36
CA VAL A 382 -16.84 -2.73 15.93
C VAL A 382 -16.80 -3.61 17.17
N THR A 383 -15.77 -4.46 17.23
CA THR A 383 -15.45 -5.31 18.38
C THR A 383 -13.98 -5.15 18.73
N ALA A 384 -13.50 -5.88 19.75
CA ALA A 384 -12.08 -5.93 20.10
C ALA A 384 -11.19 -6.48 18.98
N ASN A 385 -11.76 -7.19 18.00
CA ASN A 385 -11.01 -7.93 16.98
C ASN A 385 -11.21 -7.40 15.57
N TYR A 386 -12.26 -6.60 15.31
CA TYR A 386 -12.52 -6.07 13.99
C TYR A 386 -13.33 -4.78 13.99
N VAL A 387 -13.18 -4.01 12.92
CA VAL A 387 -14.06 -2.90 12.51
C VAL A 387 -14.71 -3.30 11.19
N THR A 388 -16.03 -3.31 11.13
CA THR A 388 -16.79 -3.48 9.89
C THR A 388 -17.19 -2.11 9.35
N LEU A 389 -16.94 -1.84 8.07
CA LEU A 389 -17.39 -0.60 7.43
C LEU A 389 -18.69 -0.81 6.64
N THR A 390 -19.34 0.28 6.23
CA THR A 390 -20.59 0.25 5.45
C THR A 390 -20.46 -0.41 4.07
N ASP A 391 -19.26 -0.78 3.63
CA ASP A 391 -19.02 -1.63 2.47
C ASP A 391 -19.20 -3.14 2.77
N ASN A 392 -19.64 -3.48 3.99
CA ASN A 392 -19.78 -4.83 4.53
C ASN A 392 -18.46 -5.62 4.59
N LYS A 393 -17.31 -4.93 4.58
CA LYS A 393 -16.01 -5.58 4.78
C LYS A 393 -15.56 -5.44 6.23
N GLN A 394 -15.01 -6.53 6.75
CA GLN A 394 -14.38 -6.58 8.06
C GLN A 394 -12.89 -6.31 7.93
N TYR A 395 -12.39 -5.43 8.79
CA TYR A 395 -10.97 -5.09 8.93
C TYR A 395 -10.54 -5.47 10.34
N TYR A 396 -9.52 -6.30 10.47
CA TYR A 396 -9.09 -6.83 11.76
C TYR A 396 -8.30 -5.79 12.56
N ILE A 397 -8.59 -5.69 13.85
CA ILE A 397 -7.83 -4.88 14.81
C ILE A 397 -7.35 -5.79 15.95
N ASN A 398 -6.35 -5.36 16.68
CA ASN A 398 -5.84 -6.07 17.86
C ASN A 398 -5.37 -5.07 18.93
N PRO A 399 -4.91 -5.53 20.10
CA PRO A 399 -4.40 -4.64 21.15
C PRO A 399 -3.20 -3.77 20.73
N ASP A 400 -2.48 -4.12 19.65
CA ASP A 400 -1.35 -3.36 19.12
C ASP A 400 -1.76 -2.33 18.04
N THR A 401 -3.03 -2.34 17.59
CA THR A 401 -3.54 -1.35 16.64
C THR A 401 -3.56 0.03 17.31
N PHE A 402 -2.87 1.01 16.71
CA PHE A 402 -2.87 2.38 17.22
C PHE A 402 -4.19 3.09 16.87
N ILE A 403 -5.06 3.32 17.86
CA ILE A 403 -6.34 4.00 17.64
C ILE A 403 -6.22 5.44 18.12
N LEU A 404 -6.48 6.40 17.23
CA LEU A 404 -6.38 7.83 17.51
C LEU A 404 -7.74 8.50 17.37
N ARG A 405 -8.10 9.34 18.34
CA ARG A 405 -9.24 10.26 18.24
C ARG A 405 -8.76 11.67 18.56
N ASN A 406 -8.99 12.61 17.63
CA ASN A 406 -8.47 13.98 17.73
C ASN A 406 -6.95 14.06 17.99
N GLY A 407 -6.19 13.06 17.54
CA GLY A 407 -4.74 12.97 17.74
C GLY A 407 -4.30 12.36 19.08
N GLU A 408 -5.22 11.98 19.97
CA GLU A 408 -4.92 11.28 21.22
C GLU A 408 -5.14 9.77 21.09
N LEU A 409 -4.25 8.98 21.71
CA LEU A 409 -4.35 7.52 21.73
C LEU A 409 -5.56 7.09 22.57
N THR A 410 -6.36 6.19 22.02
CA THR A 410 -7.65 5.75 22.56
C THR A 410 -7.83 4.25 22.31
N ASP A 411 -8.95 3.67 22.72
CA ASP A 411 -9.25 2.24 22.57
C ASP A 411 -10.35 1.98 21.51
N TYR A 412 -10.50 0.74 21.04
CA TYR A 412 -11.55 0.39 20.07
C TYR A 412 -12.96 0.70 20.58
N ARG A 413 -13.17 0.65 21.91
CA ARG A 413 -14.44 1.03 22.55
C ARG A 413 -14.81 2.48 22.33
N ASP A 414 -13.85 3.34 21.98
CA ASP A 414 -14.13 4.73 21.64
C ASP A 414 -14.67 4.87 20.21
N ILE A 415 -14.39 3.93 19.31
CA ILE A 415 -15.02 3.85 17.99
C ILE A 415 -16.50 3.47 18.17
N LYS A 416 -17.42 4.25 17.59
CA LYS A 416 -18.86 4.01 17.68
C LYS A 416 -19.48 3.82 16.29
N GLU A 417 -20.58 3.06 16.24
CA GLU A 417 -21.40 2.94 15.02
C GLU A 417 -21.73 4.32 14.43
N GLY A 418 -21.51 4.46 13.12
CA GLY A 418 -21.70 5.71 12.39
C GLY A 418 -20.49 6.66 12.39
N ASP A 419 -19.44 6.38 13.17
CA ASP A 419 -18.19 7.15 13.13
C ASP A 419 -17.51 7.02 11.76
N ARG A 420 -16.77 8.05 11.35
CA ARG A 420 -15.87 7.98 10.20
C ARG A 420 -14.49 7.58 10.68
N VAL A 421 -13.92 6.59 10.02
CA VAL A 421 -12.59 6.10 10.35
C VAL A 421 -11.71 6.06 9.11
N LYS A 422 -10.43 6.32 9.34
CA LYS A 422 -9.34 6.06 8.40
C LYS A 422 -8.55 4.89 8.96
N LEU A 423 -8.58 3.78 8.24
CA LEU A 423 -7.84 2.58 8.57
C LEU A 423 -6.57 2.55 7.72
N PHE A 424 -5.44 2.45 8.38
CA PHE A 424 -4.12 2.38 7.79
C PHE A 424 -3.61 0.95 7.91
N PHE A 425 -2.93 0.50 6.85
CA PHE A 425 -2.42 -0.86 6.74
C PHE A 425 -0.96 -0.79 6.31
N ASP A 426 -0.21 -1.78 6.78
CA ASP A 426 1.18 -2.02 6.38
C ASP A 426 1.25 -3.22 5.42
N ASP A 427 0.10 -3.84 5.11
CA ASP A 427 -0.04 -5.02 4.25
C ASP A 427 -1.23 -4.88 3.26
N ILE A 428 -1.02 -5.18 1.97
CA ILE A 428 -2.06 -5.16 0.93
C ILE A 428 -2.97 -6.40 0.93
N TYR A 429 -2.51 -7.54 1.42
CA TYR A 429 -3.24 -8.82 1.43
C TYR A 429 -3.84 -9.17 2.80
N ALA A 430 -3.31 -8.64 3.91
CA ALA A 430 -3.93 -8.79 5.23
C ALA A 430 -4.94 -7.66 5.52
N PRO A 431 -6.14 -7.96 6.08
CA PRO A 431 -7.09 -6.92 6.53
C PRO A 431 -6.71 -6.32 7.90
N MET A 432 -5.46 -6.52 8.36
CA MET A 432 -5.01 -6.11 9.69
C MET A 432 -4.69 -4.62 9.70
N VAL A 433 -5.42 -3.86 10.54
CA VAL A 433 -5.25 -2.43 10.71
C VAL A 433 -4.08 -2.16 11.67
N THR A 434 -3.13 -1.36 11.22
CA THR A 434 -1.98 -0.94 12.04
C THR A 434 -2.26 0.36 12.78
N ARG A 435 -3.02 1.27 12.15
CA ARG A 435 -3.52 2.50 12.76
C ARG A 435 -4.95 2.81 12.34
N ALA A 436 -5.77 3.26 13.27
CA ALA A 436 -7.13 3.74 13.00
C ALA A 436 -7.26 5.19 13.50
N GLU A 437 -7.60 6.13 12.62
CA GLU A 437 -7.96 7.49 13.02
C GLU A 437 -9.48 7.66 12.97
N VAL A 438 -10.09 8.00 14.10
CA VAL A 438 -11.50 8.34 14.19
C VAL A 438 -11.65 9.84 13.95
N GLU A 439 -12.34 10.21 12.87
CA GLU A 439 -12.67 11.61 12.59
C GLU A 439 -13.62 12.14 13.67
N GLY A 440 -13.47 13.41 14.06
CA GLY A 440 -14.21 14.06 15.15
C GLY A 440 -15.75 14.03 14.99
N PRO A 441 -16.52 14.69 15.89
CA PRO A 441 -17.95 14.44 16.11
C PRO A 441 -18.93 14.86 14.99
N GLN A 442 -18.49 14.89 13.72
CA GLN A 442 -19.19 15.38 12.52
C GLN A 442 -20.56 14.73 12.23
N ARG A 443 -21.02 13.74 13.02
CA ARG A 443 -22.34 13.10 12.88
C ARG A 443 -23.19 13.03 14.14
N GLN A 444 -22.85 13.78 15.19
CA GLN A 444 -23.78 13.98 16.30
C GLN A 444 -25.01 14.77 15.82
N VAL A 445 -26.19 14.18 16.01
CA VAL A 445 -27.46 14.82 15.71
C VAL A 445 -27.72 15.92 16.71
N ASP A 446 -27.90 17.14 16.24
CA ASP A 446 -28.39 18.26 17.05
C ASP A 446 -29.91 18.18 17.19
N THR A 447 -30.60 18.07 16.06
CA THR A 447 -32.05 17.94 16.01
C THR A 447 -32.50 17.31 14.69
N ILE A 448 -33.73 16.82 14.68
CA ILE A 448 -34.40 16.26 13.50
C ILE A 448 -35.58 17.16 13.20
N ILE A 449 -35.75 17.57 11.94
CA ILE A 449 -36.85 18.43 11.51
C ILE A 449 -37.65 17.80 10.39
N LYS A 450 -38.89 18.25 10.23
CA LYS A 450 -39.64 18.11 8.99
C LYS A 450 -40.29 19.42 8.60
N GLY A 451 -40.47 19.62 7.30
CA GLY A 451 -41.12 20.82 6.75
C GLY A 451 -41.39 20.68 5.26
N THR A 452 -42.00 21.70 4.68
CA THR A 452 -42.34 21.74 3.25
C THR A 452 -41.30 22.52 2.46
N ILE A 453 -40.79 21.95 1.36
CA ILE A 453 -39.81 22.61 0.48
C ILE A 453 -40.45 23.85 -0.18
N ASP A 454 -39.86 25.03 0.03
CA ASP A 454 -40.31 26.27 -0.62
C ASP A 454 -39.44 26.63 -1.83
N SER A 455 -38.11 26.62 -1.65
CA SER A 455 -37.15 26.89 -2.73
C SER A 455 -35.75 26.36 -2.39
N TYR A 456 -34.92 26.18 -3.43
CA TYR A 456 -33.50 25.86 -3.28
C TYR A 456 -32.63 26.84 -4.07
N ALA A 457 -31.71 27.52 -3.37
CA ALA A 457 -30.81 28.52 -3.94
C ALA A 457 -29.43 27.90 -4.22
N LEU A 458 -29.24 27.38 -5.43
CA LEU A 458 -28.01 26.68 -5.85
C LEU A 458 -26.72 27.48 -5.56
N GLY A 459 -26.70 28.78 -5.86
CA GLY A 459 -25.53 29.63 -5.62
C GLY A 459 -25.16 29.86 -4.15
N ARG A 460 -26.06 29.56 -3.22
CA ARG A 460 -25.82 29.65 -1.76
C ARG A 460 -25.82 28.29 -1.06
N GLY A 461 -26.22 27.22 -1.75
CA GLY A 461 -26.40 25.89 -1.16
C GLY A 461 -27.51 25.83 -0.11
N GLU A 462 -28.50 26.73 -0.17
CA GLU A 462 -29.52 26.90 0.87
C GLU A 462 -30.88 26.36 0.45
N LEU A 463 -31.47 25.53 1.32
CA LEU A 463 -32.83 25.03 1.23
C LEU A 463 -33.75 25.86 2.12
N ALA A 464 -34.79 26.45 1.53
CA ALA A 464 -35.84 27.16 2.26
C ALA A 464 -37.01 26.22 2.54
N LEU A 465 -37.46 26.18 3.80
CA LEU A 465 -38.54 25.35 4.30
C LEU A 465 -39.67 26.20 4.90
N LYS A 466 -40.90 25.73 4.77
CA LYS A 466 -42.10 26.26 5.42
C LYS A 466 -42.67 25.25 6.40
N SER A 467 -43.45 25.74 7.38
CA SER A 467 -44.14 24.92 8.38
C SER A 467 -43.21 23.93 9.09
N VAL A 468 -42.03 24.41 9.51
CA VAL A 468 -40.99 23.57 10.07
C VAL A 468 -41.35 23.15 11.49
N THR A 469 -41.24 21.85 11.76
CA THR A 469 -41.37 21.25 13.09
C THR A 469 -40.11 20.48 13.43
N LYS A 470 -39.77 20.42 14.71
CA LYS A 470 -38.64 19.63 15.24
C LYS A 470 -39.15 18.46 16.06
N LEU A 471 -38.44 17.34 16.00
CA LEU A 471 -38.78 16.16 16.78
C LEU A 471 -38.29 16.34 18.21
N ASN A 472 -39.19 16.14 19.18
CA ASN A 472 -38.90 16.12 20.60
C ASN A 472 -39.46 14.82 21.19
N GLY A 473 -38.58 13.85 21.45
CA GLY A 473 -38.99 12.46 21.75
C GLY A 473 -39.67 11.83 20.54
N ASP A 474 -40.95 11.50 20.68
CA ASP A 474 -41.82 10.88 19.68
C ASP A 474 -42.85 11.88 19.09
N ARG A 475 -42.68 13.19 19.35
CA ARG A 475 -43.64 14.24 18.95
C ARG A 475 -43.00 15.37 18.16
N TRP A 476 -43.71 15.82 17.14
CA TRP A 476 -43.36 17.00 16.36
C TRP A 476 -43.87 18.27 17.05
N VAL A 477 -42.96 19.18 17.37
CA VAL A 477 -43.28 20.50 17.95
C VAL A 477 -42.84 21.62 17.01
N ALA A 478 -43.44 22.80 17.14
CA ALA A 478 -43.06 23.95 16.31
C ALA A 478 -41.56 24.24 16.44
N ALA A 479 -40.89 24.42 15.30
CA ALA A 479 -39.48 24.78 15.27
C ALA A 479 -39.30 26.30 15.26
N ASP A 480 -38.17 26.76 15.78
CA ASP A 480 -37.76 28.15 15.73
C ASP A 480 -37.51 28.63 14.29
N THR A 481 -37.58 29.93 14.04
CA THR A 481 -37.43 30.48 12.67
C THR A 481 -36.05 30.25 12.07
N SER A 482 -35.04 29.94 12.88
CA SER A 482 -33.69 29.54 12.46
C SER A 482 -33.65 28.29 11.58
N TYR A 483 -34.70 27.46 11.60
CA TYR A 483 -34.77 26.23 10.80
C TYR A 483 -35.47 26.40 9.43
N THR A 484 -35.86 27.63 9.08
CA THR A 484 -36.56 27.92 7.81
C THR A 484 -35.64 28.08 6.61
N LYS A 485 -34.34 28.29 6.84
CA LYS A 485 -33.31 28.36 5.79
C LYS A 485 -32.06 27.65 6.27
N LEU A 486 -31.74 26.53 5.63
CA LEU A 486 -30.66 25.65 6.07
C LEU A 486 -29.71 25.38 4.91
N LYS A 487 -28.41 25.36 5.22
CA LYS A 487 -27.39 24.92 4.27
C LYS A 487 -27.40 23.41 4.17
N LEU A 488 -27.19 22.90 2.96
CA LEU A 488 -27.05 21.49 2.69
C LEU A 488 -25.57 21.09 2.72
N SER A 489 -25.18 20.25 3.68
CA SER A 489 -23.82 19.68 3.79
C SER A 489 -23.75 18.23 3.33
N GLY A 490 -24.86 17.48 3.41
CA GLY A 490 -24.90 16.08 3.00
C GLY A 490 -25.99 15.75 1.98
N ASP A 491 -26.38 14.48 1.96
CA ASP A 491 -27.13 13.87 0.87
C ASP A 491 -28.65 13.98 1.06
N ILE A 492 -29.37 14.15 -0.04
CA ILE A 492 -30.85 14.15 -0.06
C ILE A 492 -31.34 13.00 -0.92
N TYR A 493 -32.37 12.32 -0.43
CA TYR A 493 -32.94 11.14 -1.06
C TYR A 493 -34.44 11.29 -1.32
N ASP A 494 -34.92 10.54 -2.30
CA ASP A 494 -36.33 10.29 -2.60
C ASP A 494 -36.53 8.77 -2.64
N GLY A 495 -37.01 8.21 -1.53
CA GLY A 495 -36.91 6.77 -1.28
C GLY A 495 -35.44 6.32 -1.27
N SER A 496 -35.08 5.32 -2.07
CA SER A 496 -33.70 4.85 -2.24
C SER A 496 -32.86 5.70 -3.20
N LYS A 497 -33.46 6.65 -3.91
CA LYS A 497 -32.77 7.40 -4.96
C LYS A 497 -32.11 8.65 -4.39
N LYS A 498 -30.77 8.68 -4.42
CA LYS A 498 -29.99 9.89 -4.14
C LYS A 498 -30.27 10.98 -5.18
N LEU A 499 -30.51 12.20 -4.72
CA LEU A 499 -30.80 13.38 -5.54
C LEU A 499 -29.58 14.30 -5.62
N THR A 500 -29.39 14.93 -6.77
CA THR A 500 -28.47 16.07 -6.87
C THR A 500 -29.18 17.33 -6.36
N ALA A 501 -28.44 18.21 -5.68
CA ALA A 501 -29.04 19.39 -5.05
C ALA A 501 -29.81 20.30 -6.04
N ALA A 502 -29.37 20.34 -7.31
CA ALA A 502 -30.07 21.07 -8.37
C ALA A 502 -31.52 20.60 -8.60
N LYS A 503 -31.83 19.31 -8.39
CA LYS A 503 -33.16 18.74 -8.58
C LYS A 503 -34.17 19.13 -7.50
N LEU A 504 -33.74 19.68 -6.37
CA LEU A 504 -34.65 20.08 -5.27
C LEU A 504 -35.68 21.12 -5.69
N LYS A 505 -35.41 21.89 -6.75
CA LYS A 505 -36.36 22.85 -7.32
C LYS A 505 -37.65 22.19 -7.80
N ASP A 506 -37.57 20.94 -8.24
CA ASP A 506 -38.69 20.16 -8.77
C ASP A 506 -39.58 19.58 -7.66
N TYR A 507 -39.11 19.63 -6.40
CA TYR A 507 -39.79 19.10 -5.24
C TYR A 507 -40.46 20.19 -4.38
N LYS A 508 -40.66 21.39 -4.95
CA LYS A 508 -41.39 22.46 -4.27
C LYS A 508 -42.78 21.99 -3.84
N GLY A 509 -43.14 22.26 -2.59
CA GLY A 509 -44.40 21.85 -1.98
C GLY A 509 -44.40 20.44 -1.40
N GLN A 510 -43.33 19.65 -1.59
CA GLN A 510 -43.20 18.33 -0.98
C GLN A 510 -42.66 18.45 0.45
N GLU A 511 -43.05 17.50 1.29
CA GLU A 511 -42.54 17.40 2.66
C GLU A 511 -41.19 16.66 2.68
N ILE A 512 -40.25 17.20 3.45
CA ILE A 512 -38.91 16.66 3.62
C ILE A 512 -38.62 16.49 5.11
N TYR A 513 -38.03 15.36 5.46
CA TYR A 513 -37.47 15.08 6.77
C TYR A 513 -35.96 15.31 6.67
N ALA A 514 -35.34 15.90 7.69
CA ALA A 514 -33.91 16.19 7.68
C ALA A 514 -33.30 16.03 9.07
N VAL A 515 -32.10 15.47 9.11
CA VAL A 515 -31.26 15.41 10.31
C VAL A 515 -30.21 16.51 10.25
N LEU A 516 -30.12 17.30 11.32
CA LEU A 516 -29.24 18.46 11.41
C LEU A 516 -28.05 18.16 12.33
N ALA A 517 -26.86 18.60 11.94
CA ALA A 517 -25.66 18.59 12.80
C ALA A 517 -25.33 19.98 13.34
N LYS A 518 -24.69 19.98 14.52
CA LYS A 518 -24.26 21.20 15.21
C LYS A 518 -22.90 21.66 14.69
N ASN A 519 -22.91 22.62 13.77
CA ASN A 519 -21.70 23.36 13.38
C ASN A 519 -21.69 24.72 14.08
N GLN A 520 -20.52 25.14 14.60
CA GLN A 520 -20.27 26.29 15.50
C GLN A 520 -21.05 27.59 15.16
N ASN A 521 -22.37 27.61 15.40
CA ASN A 521 -23.37 28.69 15.26
C ASN A 521 -24.38 28.61 14.08
N ASN A 522 -24.37 27.61 13.18
CA ASN A 522 -25.40 27.43 12.14
C ASN A 522 -25.69 25.94 11.86
N PRO A 523 -26.92 25.44 12.08
CA PRO A 523 -27.26 24.05 11.79
C PRO A 523 -27.26 23.78 10.28
N THR A 524 -26.73 22.62 9.89
CA THR A 524 -26.65 22.17 8.49
C THR A 524 -27.36 20.83 8.32
N ILE A 525 -27.96 20.61 7.14
CA ILE A 525 -28.62 19.35 6.79
C ILE A 525 -27.55 18.32 6.40
N GLU A 526 -27.36 17.29 7.23
CA GLU A 526 -26.43 16.19 6.98
C GLU A 526 -27.04 15.05 6.16
N LYS A 527 -28.34 14.82 6.32
CA LYS A 527 -29.09 13.85 5.53
C LYS A 527 -30.56 14.23 5.49
N ALA A 528 -31.20 14.11 4.33
CA ALA A 528 -32.64 14.36 4.21
C ALA A 528 -33.35 13.37 3.29
N ASN A 529 -34.64 13.16 3.53
CA ASN A 529 -35.49 12.27 2.74
C ASN A 529 -36.81 12.96 2.41
N ILE A 530 -37.21 12.91 1.14
CA ILE A 530 -38.49 13.45 0.67
C ILE A 530 -39.58 12.41 0.92
N ARG A 531 -40.55 12.79 1.75
CA ARG A 531 -41.63 11.89 2.16
C ARG A 531 -42.60 11.66 0.99
N ARG A 532 -42.97 10.40 0.79
CA ARG A 532 -43.98 9.96 -0.17
C ARG A 532 -45.22 9.40 0.55
N GLY A 533 -46.42 9.70 0.04
CA GLY A 533 -47.68 9.27 0.65
C GLY A 533 -48.06 10.08 1.90
N SER A 534 -49.16 9.71 2.56
CA SER A 534 -49.58 10.33 3.82
C SER A 534 -48.73 9.83 5.00
N ALA A 535 -48.55 10.64 6.04
CA ALA A 535 -47.65 10.32 7.15
C ALA A 535 -48.28 9.27 8.07
N LEU A 536 -47.48 8.29 8.46
CA LEU A 536 -47.76 7.30 9.48
C LEU A 536 -46.62 7.35 10.50
N SER A 537 -46.94 7.20 11.78
CA SER A 537 -45.98 7.18 12.88
C SER A 537 -46.21 5.95 13.75
N PHE A 538 -45.14 5.29 14.15
CA PHE A 538 -45.13 4.13 15.04
C PHE A 538 -44.13 4.38 16.16
N SER A 539 -44.43 3.95 17.38
CA SER A 539 -43.58 4.15 18.55
C SER A 539 -43.65 2.94 19.46
N ASP A 540 -42.86 1.93 19.14
CA ASP A 540 -42.81 0.66 19.86
C ASP A 540 -41.46 -0.04 19.67
N GLU A 541 -41.34 -1.23 20.22
CA GLU A 541 -40.21 -2.12 19.97
C GLU A 541 -40.14 -2.56 18.50
N ILE A 542 -38.94 -2.58 17.93
CA ILE A 542 -38.68 -3.25 16.65
C ILE A 542 -38.56 -4.75 16.94
N SER A 543 -39.60 -5.53 16.66
CA SER A 543 -39.61 -6.97 16.98
C SER A 543 -38.77 -7.82 16.02
N GLN A 544 -38.43 -7.29 14.84
CA GLN A 544 -37.59 -7.98 13.86
C GLN A 544 -36.98 -6.99 12.86
N VAL A 545 -35.75 -7.26 12.45
CA VAL A 545 -35.10 -6.60 11.31
C VAL A 545 -34.68 -7.67 10.30
N ASP A 546 -35.11 -7.54 9.06
CA ASP A 546 -34.64 -8.35 7.93
C ASP A 546 -33.69 -7.49 7.08
N TYR A 547 -32.39 -7.71 7.26
CA TYR A 547 -31.35 -6.96 6.55
C TYR A 547 -31.34 -7.23 5.04
N PRO A 548 -31.37 -8.50 4.55
CA PRO A 548 -31.38 -8.76 3.11
C PRO A 548 -32.63 -8.23 2.39
N GLY A 549 -33.79 -8.32 3.03
CA GLY A 549 -35.09 -7.87 2.53
C GLY A 549 -35.35 -6.38 2.72
N SER A 550 -34.53 -5.70 3.52
CA SER A 550 -34.63 -4.26 3.83
C SER A 550 -35.97 -3.85 4.45
N TYR A 551 -36.46 -4.63 5.40
CA TYR A 551 -37.68 -4.30 6.15
C TYR A 551 -37.54 -4.61 7.64
N LEU A 552 -38.40 -3.99 8.45
CA LEU A 552 -38.52 -4.22 9.89
C LEU A 552 -39.98 -4.37 10.30
N ASN A 553 -40.21 -4.99 11.46
CA ASN A 553 -41.52 -5.10 12.09
C ASN A 553 -41.60 -4.18 13.31
N ILE A 554 -42.63 -3.33 13.37
CA ILE A 554 -42.94 -2.45 14.51
C ILE A 554 -44.46 -2.31 14.65
N GLU A 555 -45.02 -2.43 15.85
CA GLU A 555 -46.47 -2.43 16.10
C GLU A 555 -47.25 -3.35 15.14
N THR A 556 -46.76 -4.56 14.86
CA THR A 556 -47.32 -5.52 13.86
C THR A 556 -47.32 -5.05 12.40
N ASN A 557 -46.67 -3.93 12.08
CA ASN A 557 -46.56 -3.40 10.74
C ASN A 557 -45.19 -3.71 10.12
N LEU A 558 -45.20 -4.19 8.88
CA LEU A 558 -44.02 -4.34 8.03
C LEU A 558 -43.66 -2.98 7.42
N ILE A 559 -42.46 -2.47 7.74
CA ILE A 559 -41.96 -1.18 7.26
C ILE A 559 -40.67 -1.40 6.46
N ASN A 560 -40.66 -0.96 5.21
CA ASN A 560 -39.46 -1.00 4.37
C ASN A 560 -38.54 0.17 4.73
N TYR A 561 -37.24 -0.09 4.72
CA TYR A 561 -36.22 0.95 4.80
C TYR A 561 -35.28 0.88 3.59
N THR A 562 -34.58 1.97 3.34
CA THR A 562 -33.67 2.09 2.20
C THR A 562 -32.44 2.88 2.60
N GLU A 563 -31.44 2.97 1.72
CA GLU A 563 -30.28 3.85 1.92
C GLU A 563 -30.69 5.31 2.22
N GLY A 564 -31.81 5.77 1.66
CA GLY A 564 -32.31 7.13 1.88
C GLY A 564 -33.08 7.32 3.19
N THR A 565 -33.42 6.25 3.91
CA THR A 565 -34.08 6.35 5.23
C THR A 565 -33.14 7.04 6.21
N LEU A 566 -33.67 7.99 6.98
CA LEU A 566 -32.92 8.69 8.03
C LEU A 566 -32.91 7.80 9.26
N ILE A 567 -31.76 7.27 9.65
CA ILE A 567 -31.66 6.37 10.80
C ILE A 567 -30.77 7.04 11.83
N VAL A 568 -31.34 7.27 13.01
CA VAL A 568 -30.64 7.88 14.14
C VAL A 568 -30.61 6.87 15.27
N LYS A 569 -29.42 6.42 15.66
CA LYS A 569 -29.17 5.49 16.76
C LYS A 569 -28.38 6.20 17.84
N ASP A 570 -28.93 6.32 19.04
CA ASP A 570 -28.30 6.96 20.20
C ASP A 570 -27.70 8.35 19.91
N GLY A 571 -28.45 9.14 19.13
CA GLY A 571 -28.05 10.49 18.72
C GLY A 571 -27.00 10.56 17.60
N ARG A 572 -26.70 9.45 16.91
CA ARG A 572 -25.80 9.40 15.75
C ARG A 572 -26.55 9.01 14.48
N ILE A 573 -26.15 9.59 13.36
CA ILE A 573 -26.64 9.20 12.04
C ILE A 573 -25.96 7.89 11.61
N VAL A 574 -26.73 6.82 11.43
CA VAL A 574 -26.21 5.48 11.11
C VAL A 574 -26.79 4.92 9.79
N ALA A 575 -26.26 3.78 9.34
CA ALA A 575 -26.70 3.11 8.12
C ALA A 575 -27.82 2.09 8.41
N PRO A 576 -28.55 1.60 7.39
CA PRO A 576 -29.57 0.55 7.58
C PRO A 576 -29.07 -0.72 8.26
N GLY A 577 -27.82 -1.12 8.04
CA GLY A 577 -27.23 -2.27 8.73
C GLY A 577 -27.05 -2.08 10.24
N ASN A 578 -27.15 -0.84 10.76
CA ASN A 578 -27.10 -0.55 12.20
C ASN A 578 -28.46 -0.66 12.90
N LEU A 579 -29.52 -0.98 12.16
CA LEU A 579 -30.82 -1.26 12.75
C LEU A 579 -30.69 -2.45 13.70
N GLN A 580 -31.35 -2.36 14.84
CA GLN A 580 -31.33 -3.37 15.88
C GLN A 580 -32.78 -3.81 16.14
N ALA A 581 -32.98 -5.11 16.31
CA ALA A 581 -34.23 -5.63 16.86
C ALA A 581 -34.22 -5.50 18.38
N ASP A 582 -35.36 -5.73 19.02
CA ASP A 582 -35.50 -5.80 20.47
C ASP A 582 -35.06 -4.50 21.17
N VAL A 583 -35.35 -3.38 20.49
CA VAL A 583 -35.11 -2.02 20.97
C VAL A 583 -36.30 -1.13 20.64
N GLY A 584 -36.58 -0.18 21.54
CA GLY A 584 -37.58 0.84 21.31
C GLY A 584 -37.19 1.80 20.19
N ALA A 585 -38.11 2.03 19.26
CA ALA A 585 -37.91 2.94 18.14
C ALA A 585 -39.12 3.82 17.88
N TYR A 586 -38.84 5.00 17.31
CA TYR A 586 -39.82 5.88 16.71
C TYR A 586 -39.64 5.86 15.19
N VAL A 587 -40.67 5.48 14.45
CA VAL A 587 -40.63 5.30 13.00
C VAL A 587 -41.67 6.19 12.34
N GLU A 588 -41.24 7.01 11.37
CA GLU A 588 -42.11 7.76 10.48
C GLU A 588 -42.04 7.17 9.08
N SER A 589 -43.19 6.79 8.53
CA SER A 589 -43.30 6.23 7.19
C SER A 589 -44.39 6.93 6.37
N GLY A 590 -44.35 6.69 5.06
CA GLY A 590 -45.50 6.95 4.20
C GLY A 590 -46.55 5.84 4.31
N THR A 591 -47.75 6.10 3.77
CA THR A 591 -48.77 5.04 3.54
C THR A 591 -48.31 3.95 2.57
N ASN A 592 -47.23 4.21 1.81
CA ASN A 592 -46.52 3.21 1.00
C ASN A 592 -45.60 2.29 1.84
N LYS A 593 -45.61 2.42 3.18
CA LYS A 593 -44.80 1.65 4.13
C LYS A 593 -43.28 1.81 3.95
N ASN A 594 -42.83 2.89 3.31
CA ASN A 594 -41.41 3.24 3.26
C ASN A 594 -41.07 4.22 4.38
N ALA A 595 -40.10 3.85 5.23
CA ALA A 595 -39.61 4.69 6.31
C ALA A 595 -38.87 5.92 5.79
N SER A 596 -39.30 7.09 6.23
CA SER A 596 -38.56 8.36 6.08
C SER A 596 -37.58 8.57 7.22
N LEU A 597 -37.97 8.19 8.45
CA LEU A 597 -37.16 8.34 9.66
C LEU A 597 -37.34 7.14 10.60
N ILE A 598 -36.24 6.69 11.19
CA ILE A 598 -36.19 5.71 12.27
C ILE A 598 -35.26 6.29 13.34
N VAL A 599 -35.76 6.43 14.57
CA VAL A 599 -34.97 6.88 15.72
C VAL A 599 -34.97 5.78 16.78
N MET A 600 -33.80 5.25 17.10
CA MET A 600 -33.57 4.30 18.17
C MET A 600 -32.74 5.00 19.24
N ASN A 601 -33.21 4.99 20.49
CA ASN A 601 -32.49 5.58 21.60
C ASN A 601 -32.34 4.56 22.72
N ASN A 602 -31.30 4.73 23.54
CA ASN A 602 -30.97 3.85 24.64
C ASN A 602 -30.70 2.40 24.17
N THR A 603 -30.20 2.21 22.94
CA THR A 603 -30.02 0.85 22.37
C THR A 603 -28.98 0.04 23.12
N GLN A 604 -27.96 0.74 23.65
CA GLN A 604 -26.94 0.18 24.54
C GLN A 604 -27.50 -0.43 25.83
N TYR A 605 -28.74 -0.09 26.20
CA TYR A 605 -29.41 -0.55 27.41
C TYR A 605 -30.44 -1.65 27.17
N SER A 606 -30.46 -2.23 25.97
CA SER A 606 -31.20 -3.46 25.66
C SER A 606 -30.70 -4.62 26.52
N SER A 607 -31.61 -5.48 26.94
CA SER A 607 -31.34 -6.69 27.74
C SER A 607 -30.38 -7.66 27.04
N ASP A 608 -30.35 -7.65 25.71
CA ASP A 608 -29.48 -8.51 24.90
C ASP A 608 -28.08 -7.91 24.65
N ASN A 609 -27.85 -6.64 24.98
CA ASN A 609 -26.55 -6.03 24.80
C ASN A 609 -25.55 -6.47 25.89
N ARG A 610 -24.75 -7.50 25.57
CA ARG A 610 -23.71 -8.04 26.48
C ARG A 610 -22.41 -7.23 26.48
N GLU A 611 -22.26 -6.28 25.57
CA GLU A 611 -21.04 -5.49 25.40
C GLU A 611 -21.07 -4.15 26.16
N TYR A 612 -22.18 -3.83 26.83
CA TYR A 612 -22.22 -2.65 27.70
C TYR A 612 -21.17 -2.83 28.82
N PRO A 613 -20.22 -1.89 28.97
CA PRO A 613 -19.01 -2.15 29.75
C PRO A 613 -19.27 -2.26 31.25
N TYR A 614 -20.42 -1.81 31.73
CA TYR A 614 -20.76 -1.85 33.15
C TYR A 614 -21.80 -2.94 33.45
N LYS A 615 -21.56 -3.71 34.51
CA LYS A 615 -22.56 -4.62 35.08
C LYS A 615 -22.90 -4.17 36.50
N ILE A 616 -24.15 -4.36 36.89
CA ILE A 616 -24.62 -4.05 38.24
C ILE A 616 -25.10 -5.36 38.86
N TYR A 617 -24.45 -5.77 39.95
CA TYR A 617 -24.87 -6.91 40.74
C TYR A 617 -25.55 -6.42 42.03
N ARG A 618 -26.54 -7.19 42.48
CA ARG A 618 -27.15 -7.08 43.80
C ARG A 618 -27.19 -8.47 44.43
N GLY A 619 -26.70 -8.58 45.66
CA GLY A 619 -26.65 -9.84 46.43
C GLY A 619 -26.08 -9.57 47.81
N THR A 620 -25.60 -10.61 48.49
CA THR A 620 -24.86 -10.50 49.76
C THR A 620 -23.39 -10.83 49.57
N ILE A 621 -22.52 -10.48 50.52
CA ILE A 621 -21.12 -10.94 50.53
C ILE A 621 -21.06 -12.29 51.25
N GLU A 622 -20.64 -13.35 50.55
CA GLU A 622 -20.36 -14.67 51.17
C GLU A 622 -18.91 -14.75 51.63
N ASP A 623 -17.98 -14.25 50.82
CA ASP A 623 -16.56 -14.32 51.16
C ASP A 623 -15.79 -13.12 50.59
N ILE A 624 -14.73 -12.73 51.31
CA ILE A 624 -13.77 -11.71 50.88
C ILE A 624 -12.40 -12.38 50.73
N PHE A 625 -11.84 -12.32 49.52
CA PHE A 625 -10.47 -12.72 49.22
C PHE A 625 -9.58 -11.49 48.98
N ASP A 626 -8.28 -11.70 48.75
CA ASP A 626 -7.30 -10.62 48.62
C ASP A 626 -7.65 -9.54 47.58
N TYR A 627 -8.23 -9.94 46.45
CA TYR A 627 -8.63 -9.05 45.35
C TYR A 627 -9.88 -9.57 44.64
N SER A 628 -10.74 -10.29 45.37
CA SER A 628 -12.05 -10.70 44.85
C SER A 628 -13.05 -10.88 45.98
N ILE A 629 -14.33 -10.67 45.71
CA ILE A 629 -15.45 -11.02 46.59
C ILE A 629 -16.27 -12.14 45.96
N GLU A 630 -16.91 -12.96 46.78
CA GLU A 630 -17.94 -13.90 46.35
C GLU A 630 -19.32 -13.39 46.78
N LEU A 631 -20.25 -13.34 45.83
CA LEU A 631 -21.62 -12.89 46.12
C LEU A 631 -22.57 -14.03 46.45
N GLY A 632 -23.31 -13.92 47.54
CA GLY A 632 -24.40 -14.82 47.90
C GLY A 632 -25.76 -14.38 47.34
N ASN A 633 -26.78 -15.16 47.67
CA ASN A 633 -28.16 -14.82 47.36
C ASN A 633 -28.59 -13.58 48.16
N ASP A 634 -29.44 -12.75 47.54
CA ASP A 634 -30.04 -11.59 48.20
C ASP A 634 -30.83 -12.00 49.46
N LYS A 635 -30.85 -11.17 50.51
CA LYS A 635 -31.54 -11.54 51.77
C LYS A 635 -33.04 -11.81 51.61
N ASP A 636 -33.66 -11.21 50.60
CA ASP A 636 -35.10 -11.28 50.38
C ASP A 636 -35.54 -12.51 49.55
N ASP A 637 -34.62 -13.23 48.90
CA ASP A 637 -34.97 -14.34 48.02
C ASP A 637 -33.81 -15.35 47.83
N ARG A 638 -34.05 -16.43 47.10
CA ARG A 638 -33.04 -17.46 46.79
C ARG A 638 -32.18 -17.11 45.59
N TYR A 639 -32.06 -15.82 45.28
CA TYR A 639 -31.38 -15.35 44.08
C TYR A 639 -30.45 -14.18 44.39
N TYR A 640 -29.32 -14.11 43.70
CA TYR A 640 -28.64 -12.85 43.43
C TYR A 640 -29.12 -12.30 42.10
N TYR A 641 -28.92 -11.00 41.87
CA TYR A 641 -29.40 -10.30 40.69
C TYR A 641 -28.25 -9.68 39.92
N GLU A 642 -28.31 -9.81 38.60
CA GLU A 642 -27.43 -9.13 37.65
C GLU A 642 -28.31 -8.27 36.75
N MET A 643 -27.98 -6.98 36.62
CA MET A 643 -28.66 -6.11 35.68
C MET A 643 -28.12 -6.34 34.27
N ARG A 644 -28.98 -6.82 33.37
CA ARG A 644 -28.69 -7.03 31.95
C ARG A 644 -29.48 -6.02 31.14
N GLY A 645 -28.78 -5.13 30.43
CA GLY A 645 -29.42 -3.96 29.87
C GLY A 645 -30.12 -3.17 30.97
N SER A 646 -31.44 -2.99 30.87
CA SER A 646 -32.29 -2.29 31.85
C SER A 646 -33.15 -3.20 32.73
N VAL A 647 -32.92 -4.52 32.68
CA VAL A 647 -33.72 -5.52 33.38
C VAL A 647 -32.87 -6.26 34.42
N TRP A 648 -33.46 -6.59 35.56
CA TRP A 648 -32.84 -7.47 36.54
C TRP A 648 -33.04 -8.93 36.16
N ALA A 649 -31.96 -9.66 35.92
CA ALA A 649 -31.96 -11.10 35.78
C ALA A 649 -31.63 -11.75 37.14
N SER A 650 -32.38 -12.78 37.52
CA SER A 650 -32.22 -13.49 38.80
C SER A 650 -31.52 -14.84 38.62
N PHE A 651 -30.56 -15.12 39.50
CA PHE A 651 -29.71 -16.32 39.46
C PHE A 651 -29.59 -16.92 40.86
N ARG A 652 -29.57 -18.25 40.98
CA ARG A 652 -29.36 -18.89 42.29
C ARG A 652 -27.87 -19.16 42.51
N ALA A 653 -27.30 -18.60 43.58
CA ALA A 653 -26.04 -19.10 44.11
C ALA A 653 -26.31 -20.51 44.67
N ARG A 654 -25.60 -21.53 44.15
CA ARG A 654 -25.77 -22.94 44.55
C ARG A 654 -24.77 -23.28 45.66
N SER A 655 -23.64 -23.88 45.30
CA SER A 655 -22.53 -24.14 46.23
C SER A 655 -21.58 -22.96 46.34
N GLU A 656 -21.48 -22.16 45.27
CA GLU A 656 -20.65 -20.96 45.15
C GLU A 656 -21.41 -19.93 44.32
N GLY A 657 -21.22 -18.66 44.63
CA GLY A 657 -21.79 -17.52 43.91
C GLY A 657 -20.81 -16.87 42.93
N PRO A 658 -21.19 -15.79 42.22
CA PRO A 658 -20.27 -15.16 41.28
C PRO A 658 -19.10 -14.50 42.02
N ARG A 659 -17.89 -14.86 41.61
CA ARG A 659 -16.65 -14.29 42.13
C ARG A 659 -16.24 -13.07 41.30
N ILE A 660 -16.22 -11.91 41.93
CA ILE A 660 -15.96 -10.61 41.30
C ILE A 660 -14.61 -10.07 41.76
N SER A 661 -13.73 -9.73 40.82
CA SER A 661 -12.42 -9.16 41.13
C SER A 661 -12.52 -7.69 41.50
N TYR A 662 -11.66 -7.20 42.39
CA TYR A 662 -11.51 -5.79 42.75
C TYR A 662 -10.03 -5.42 42.88
N ASN A 663 -9.70 -4.12 42.89
CA ASN A 663 -8.31 -3.66 43.01
C ASN A 663 -8.19 -2.44 43.94
N ASP A 664 -6.97 -1.93 44.13
CA ASP A 664 -6.70 -0.79 45.03
C ASP A 664 -7.40 0.52 44.61
N SER A 665 -7.94 0.59 43.40
CA SER A 665 -8.70 1.72 42.85
C SER A 665 -10.21 1.59 43.08
N THR A 666 -10.69 0.42 43.53
CA THR A 666 -12.11 0.17 43.79
C THR A 666 -12.58 1.02 44.97
N THR A 667 -13.66 1.77 44.79
CA THR A 667 -14.30 2.49 45.89
C THR A 667 -15.22 1.55 46.65
N ILE A 668 -14.98 1.43 47.96
CA ILE A 668 -15.79 0.60 48.84
C ILE A 668 -16.47 1.54 49.82
N TYR A 669 -17.80 1.56 49.81
CA TYR A 669 -18.59 2.50 50.59
C TYR A 669 -19.67 1.77 51.37
N ASP A 670 -19.71 1.98 52.68
CA ASP A 670 -20.85 1.57 53.49
C ASP A 670 -21.80 2.76 53.61
N SER A 671 -22.87 2.75 52.81
CA SER A 671 -23.83 3.86 52.78
C SER A 671 -24.65 3.99 54.05
N ASP A 672 -24.68 2.96 54.89
CA ASP A 672 -25.50 2.89 56.09
C ASP A 672 -24.71 2.91 57.39
N TYR A 673 -23.39 3.02 57.31
CA TYR A 673 -22.52 3.24 58.45
C TYR A 673 -23.04 4.33 59.39
N ASN A 674 -23.15 4.00 60.69
CA ASN A 674 -23.62 4.88 61.76
C ASN A 674 -24.98 5.57 61.45
N ARG A 675 -25.99 4.75 61.10
CA ARG A 675 -27.37 5.18 60.77
C ARG A 675 -27.44 6.10 59.54
N GLY A 676 -26.78 5.70 58.45
CA GLY A 676 -26.86 6.44 57.18
C GLY A 676 -25.94 7.66 57.10
N LYS A 677 -24.95 7.79 58.00
CA LYS A 677 -23.89 8.81 57.85
C LYS A 677 -22.95 8.48 56.70
N GLY A 678 -22.81 7.20 56.39
CA GLY A 678 -21.97 6.69 55.33
C GLY A 678 -20.49 6.71 55.69
N LYS A 679 -19.72 5.75 55.16
CA LYS A 679 -18.28 5.66 55.36
C LYS A 679 -17.60 4.97 54.17
N GLU A 680 -16.56 5.61 53.63
CA GLU A 680 -15.66 4.95 52.69
C GLU A 680 -14.70 4.03 53.45
N ILE A 681 -14.49 2.83 52.94
CA ILE A 681 -13.65 1.78 53.51
C ILE A 681 -12.41 1.65 52.62
N PRO A 682 -11.20 1.90 53.12
CA PRO A 682 -9.98 1.67 52.35
C PRO A 682 -9.86 0.21 51.91
N VAL A 683 -9.44 -0.04 50.66
CA VAL A 683 -9.31 -1.42 50.11
C VAL A 683 -8.42 -2.30 50.98
N ARG A 684 -7.33 -1.74 51.53
CA ARG A 684 -6.45 -2.46 52.46
C ARG A 684 -7.22 -2.98 53.68
N ASP A 685 -8.00 -2.10 54.31
CA ASP A 685 -8.79 -2.44 55.48
C ASP A 685 -9.89 -3.44 55.08
N PHE A 686 -10.50 -3.27 53.90
CA PHE A 686 -11.50 -4.19 53.37
C PHE A 686 -10.97 -5.64 53.28
N ARG A 687 -9.76 -5.79 52.76
CA ARG A 687 -9.07 -7.07 52.63
C ARG A 687 -8.75 -7.71 53.97
N ASP A 688 -8.49 -6.92 55.00
CA ASP A 688 -8.16 -7.44 56.34
C ASP A 688 -9.39 -8.03 57.05
N TYR A 689 -10.62 -7.62 56.68
CA TYR A 689 -11.86 -8.24 57.19
C TYR A 689 -12.06 -9.70 56.76
N LYS A 690 -11.29 -10.21 55.77
CA LYS A 690 -11.27 -11.65 55.45
C LYS A 690 -10.89 -12.53 56.65
N TYR A 691 -10.22 -11.95 57.66
CA TYR A 691 -9.68 -12.66 58.81
C TYR A 691 -10.30 -12.29 60.15
N GLU A 692 -11.27 -11.37 60.20
CA GLU A 692 -11.89 -10.95 61.48
C GLU A 692 -12.90 -11.96 62.05
N GLY A 693 -13.23 -13.04 61.33
CA GLY A 693 -13.88 -14.23 61.89
C GLY A 693 -12.85 -15.34 62.07
N SER A 694 -12.15 -15.37 63.21
CA SER A 694 -11.26 -16.50 63.51
C SER A 694 -12.09 -17.78 63.66
N LYS A 695 -11.52 -18.91 63.24
CA LYS A 695 -12.08 -20.28 63.25
C LYS A 695 -12.50 -20.81 64.64
N TYR A 696 -12.66 -19.93 65.63
CA TYR A 696 -12.90 -20.22 67.04
C TYR A 696 -13.89 -19.27 67.75
N ASP A 697 -14.47 -18.27 67.08
CA ASP A 697 -15.53 -17.42 67.66
C ASP A 697 -16.81 -17.48 66.80
N ASP A 698 -17.96 -17.60 67.46
CA ASP A 698 -19.31 -17.69 66.87
C ASP A 698 -19.80 -16.35 66.25
N GLU A 699 -18.88 -15.48 65.81
CA GLU A 699 -19.18 -14.17 65.23
C GLU A 699 -18.85 -14.16 63.73
N ASP A 700 -19.89 -13.97 62.91
CA ASP A 700 -19.75 -13.82 61.46
C ASP A 700 -18.81 -12.65 61.12
N PRO A 701 -17.96 -12.77 60.08
CA PRO A 701 -17.11 -11.67 59.62
C PRO A 701 -17.92 -10.38 59.41
N VAL A 702 -17.33 -9.21 59.67
CA VAL A 702 -18.02 -7.89 59.71
C VAL A 702 -18.91 -7.58 58.49
N TYR A 703 -18.56 -8.10 57.31
CA TYR A 703 -19.33 -7.92 56.08
C TYR A 703 -19.99 -9.19 55.55
N TYR A 704 -19.87 -10.32 56.24
CA TYR A 704 -20.54 -11.56 55.87
C TYR A 704 -22.05 -11.36 55.85
N ASP A 705 -22.71 -11.94 54.84
CA ASP A 705 -24.12 -11.78 54.55
C ASP A 705 -24.57 -10.32 54.39
N ARG A 706 -23.67 -9.31 54.31
CA ARG A 706 -24.13 -7.93 54.09
C ARG A 706 -24.52 -7.71 52.64
N GLN A 707 -25.69 -7.11 52.44
CA GLN A 707 -26.21 -6.84 51.11
C GLN A 707 -25.43 -5.70 50.43
N VAL A 708 -25.14 -5.88 49.15
CA VAL A 708 -24.31 -4.97 48.36
C VAL A 708 -24.86 -4.71 46.97
N TYR A 709 -24.58 -3.51 46.48
CA TYR A 709 -24.47 -3.26 45.04
C TYR A 709 -23.02 -3.31 44.62
N VAL A 710 -22.73 -4.08 43.59
CA VAL A 710 -21.41 -4.11 42.98
C VAL A 710 -21.54 -3.61 41.55
N VAL A 711 -20.86 -2.51 41.24
CA VAL A 711 -20.74 -2.03 39.85
C VAL A 711 -19.39 -2.44 39.34
N THR A 712 -19.37 -3.30 38.31
CA THR A 712 -18.15 -3.70 37.63
C THR A 712 -18.00 -2.95 36.32
N LYS A 713 -16.75 -2.83 35.87
CA LYS A 713 -16.39 -2.51 34.49
C LYS A 713 -15.34 -3.50 34.03
N ASP A 714 -15.53 -4.06 32.84
CA ASP A 714 -14.64 -5.09 32.29
C ASP A 714 -14.40 -6.23 33.32
N ASP A 715 -15.46 -6.63 34.03
CA ASP A 715 -15.49 -7.65 35.09
C ASP A 715 -14.67 -7.37 36.37
N VAL A 716 -14.16 -6.15 36.53
CA VAL A 716 -13.52 -5.66 37.76
C VAL A 716 -14.42 -4.65 38.46
N ALA A 717 -14.62 -4.78 39.77
CA ALA A 717 -15.42 -3.87 40.57
C ALA A 717 -14.83 -2.45 40.57
N ILE A 718 -15.62 -1.47 40.16
CA ILE A 718 -15.33 -0.03 40.37
C ILE A 718 -15.88 0.42 41.72
N SER A 719 -17.07 -0.06 42.09
CA SER A 719 -17.76 0.33 43.31
C SER A 719 -18.37 -0.90 43.98
N ILE A 720 -18.15 -1.02 45.29
CA ILE A 720 -18.85 -1.96 46.18
C ILE A 720 -19.56 -1.10 47.23
N ASN A 721 -20.89 -1.07 47.20
CA ASN A 721 -21.69 -0.22 48.07
C ASN A 721 -22.61 -1.06 48.96
N PHE A 722 -22.37 -1.04 50.27
CA PHE A 722 -23.19 -1.77 51.24
C PHE A 722 -24.50 -1.04 51.54
N LEU A 723 -25.56 -1.84 51.71
CA LEU A 723 -26.92 -1.41 52.04
C LEU A 723 -27.24 -1.57 53.53
N SER A 724 -28.38 -1.00 53.96
CA SER A 724 -28.80 -0.90 55.36
C SER A 724 -29.21 -2.23 55.93
N GLU A 725 -28.87 -2.48 57.19
CA GLU A 725 -29.29 -3.67 57.95
C GLU A 725 -30.80 -3.74 58.26
N SER A 726 -31.57 -2.66 58.06
CA SER A 726 -32.96 -2.56 58.55
C SER A 726 -33.99 -2.27 57.46
N GLY A 727 -34.76 -3.31 57.07
CA GLY A 727 -35.97 -3.20 56.25
C GLY A 727 -35.68 -3.31 54.77
N TYR A 728 -35.62 -4.53 54.28
CA TYR A 728 -35.24 -4.85 52.90
C TYR A 728 -36.44 -4.77 51.94
N ASP A 729 -36.20 -4.22 50.74
CA ASP A 729 -37.21 -4.00 49.71
C ASP A 729 -36.96 -4.89 48.48
N GLU A 730 -38.02 -5.50 47.97
CA GLU A 730 -38.00 -6.32 46.75
C GLU A 730 -37.36 -5.58 45.56
N VAL A 731 -36.47 -6.27 44.83
CA VAL A 731 -35.84 -5.79 43.58
C VAL A 731 -36.88 -5.24 42.58
N ASN A 732 -38.10 -5.78 42.61
CA ASN A 732 -39.23 -5.42 41.76
C ASN A 732 -39.68 -3.94 41.90
N THR A 733 -39.23 -3.23 42.93
CA THR A 733 -39.54 -1.80 43.15
C THR A 733 -38.53 -0.84 42.50
N GLN A 734 -37.48 -1.37 41.87
CA GLN A 734 -36.38 -0.60 41.27
C GLN A 734 -36.66 -0.32 39.80
N ASN A 735 -36.41 0.93 39.40
CA ASN A 735 -36.69 1.45 38.07
C ASN A 735 -35.40 1.93 37.41
N VAL A 736 -35.41 1.98 36.08
CA VAL A 736 -34.30 2.50 35.29
C VAL A 736 -34.78 3.72 34.50
N MET A 737 -33.99 4.78 34.52
CA MET A 737 -34.19 5.94 33.65
C MET A 737 -32.87 6.41 33.06
N THR A 738 -32.96 7.09 31.92
CA THR A 738 -31.88 7.87 31.34
C THR A 738 -32.28 9.33 31.29
N GLY A 739 -31.30 10.23 31.32
CA GLY A 739 -31.56 11.67 31.22
C GLY A 739 -30.30 12.49 31.21
N LYS A 740 -30.43 13.75 30.83
CA LYS A 740 -29.35 14.74 30.85
C LYS A 740 -29.39 15.55 32.13
N VAL A 741 -28.27 15.68 32.82
CA VAL A 741 -28.18 16.48 34.04
C VAL A 741 -28.27 17.96 33.68
N LYS A 742 -29.37 18.60 34.10
CA LYS A 742 -29.63 20.03 33.89
C LYS A 742 -29.00 20.87 34.99
N ALA A 743 -29.11 20.42 36.23
CA ALA A 743 -28.61 21.12 37.41
C ALA A 743 -28.22 20.14 38.52
N VAL A 744 -27.34 20.59 39.41
CA VAL A 744 -26.85 19.86 40.59
C VAL A 744 -27.01 20.77 41.80
N ASP A 745 -27.56 20.24 42.89
CA ASP A 745 -27.53 20.86 44.21
C ASP A 745 -26.66 19.99 45.13
N ILE A 746 -25.42 20.43 45.38
CA ILE A 746 -24.46 19.70 46.23
C ILE A 746 -24.95 19.64 47.69
N THR A 747 -25.59 20.70 48.18
CA THR A 747 -26.01 20.79 49.59
C THR A 747 -27.18 19.84 49.85
N ALA A 748 -28.18 19.86 48.96
CA ALA A 748 -29.31 18.94 49.02
C ALA A 748 -28.96 17.54 48.53
N LYS A 749 -27.77 17.35 47.92
CA LYS A 749 -27.33 16.11 47.26
C LYS A 749 -28.38 15.63 46.25
N THR A 750 -28.77 16.50 45.33
CA THR A 750 -29.77 16.17 44.29
C THR A 750 -29.34 16.55 42.88
N LEU A 751 -29.77 15.77 41.89
CA LEU A 751 -29.66 16.06 40.47
C LEU A 751 -31.03 16.41 39.88
N THR A 752 -31.10 17.44 39.04
CA THR A 752 -32.25 17.72 38.19
C THR A 752 -31.97 17.21 36.79
N LEU A 753 -32.81 16.32 36.28
CA LEU A 753 -32.68 15.75 34.95
C LEU A 753 -33.68 16.37 33.96
N SER A 754 -33.25 16.49 32.71
CA SER A 754 -34.05 16.83 31.53
C SER A 754 -33.85 15.77 30.44
N GLU A 755 -34.64 15.82 29.35
CA GLU A 755 -34.55 14.83 28.24
C GLU A 755 -34.66 13.39 28.78
N ILE A 756 -35.57 13.17 29.73
CA ILE A 756 -35.65 11.91 30.47
C ILE A 756 -36.38 10.86 29.66
N SER A 757 -35.90 9.62 29.72
CA SER A 757 -36.66 8.45 29.30
C SER A 757 -36.70 7.44 30.44
N LYS A 758 -37.88 6.90 30.73
CA LYS A 758 -38.07 5.85 31.76
C LYS A 758 -38.25 4.51 31.08
N TYR A 759 -37.59 3.49 31.60
CA TYR A 759 -37.76 2.14 31.12
C TYR A 759 -39.15 1.61 31.50
N ASN A 760 -39.88 1.08 30.52
CA ASN A 760 -41.16 0.41 30.72
C ASN A 760 -40.93 -1.09 30.58
N SER A 761 -41.00 -1.82 31.70
CA SER A 761 -40.74 -3.26 31.74
C SER A 761 -41.78 -4.12 31.02
N LEU A 762 -43.00 -3.61 30.77
CA LEU A 762 -44.04 -4.36 30.05
C LEU A 762 -43.84 -4.34 28.54
N ARG A 763 -43.23 -3.27 28.03
CA ARG A 763 -42.97 -3.05 26.61
C ARG A 763 -41.49 -3.17 26.25
N GLU A 764 -40.64 -3.37 27.25
CA GLU A 764 -39.18 -3.45 27.13
C GLU A 764 -38.53 -2.26 26.40
N ILE A 765 -39.15 -1.07 26.47
CA ILE A 765 -38.67 0.16 25.82
C ILE A 765 -38.46 1.30 26.80
N PHE A 766 -37.57 2.22 26.43
CA PHE A 766 -37.47 3.53 27.07
C PHE A 766 -38.53 4.49 26.51
N VAL A 767 -39.39 4.98 27.40
CA VAL A 767 -40.46 5.94 27.07
C VAL A 767 -40.03 7.34 27.47
N PRO A 768 -39.91 8.29 26.51
CA PRO A 768 -39.61 9.69 26.82
C PRO A 768 -40.61 10.33 27.77
N GLN A 769 -40.12 11.18 28.67
CA GLN A 769 -40.89 11.93 29.66
C GLN A 769 -40.87 13.42 29.32
N GLN A 770 -41.97 14.10 29.65
CA GLN A 770 -42.17 15.52 29.32
C GLN A 770 -41.81 16.47 30.48
N THR A 771 -41.47 15.92 31.65
CA THR A 771 -41.17 16.68 32.86
C THR A 771 -39.74 16.43 33.31
N GLU A 772 -39.17 17.44 33.97
CA GLU A 772 -37.92 17.27 34.71
C GLU A 772 -38.16 16.39 35.95
N GLU A 773 -37.15 15.63 36.33
CA GLU A 773 -37.18 14.71 37.48
C GLU A 773 -36.01 15.02 38.41
N LEU A 774 -36.25 14.86 39.71
CA LEU A 774 -35.24 15.05 40.76
C LEU A 774 -34.76 13.69 41.25
N ILE A 775 -33.43 13.53 41.32
CA ILE A 775 -32.79 12.34 41.89
C ILE A 775 -32.00 12.73 43.15
N ASP A 776 -32.26 12.07 44.27
CA ASP A 776 -31.43 12.10 45.47
C ASP A 776 -30.21 11.20 45.29
N ILE A 777 -29.01 11.76 45.46
CA ILE A 777 -27.72 11.07 45.27
C ILE A 777 -26.98 10.83 46.58
N SER A 778 -27.62 11.05 47.73
CA SER A 778 -27.01 10.93 49.05
C SER A 778 -26.43 9.54 49.33
N LYS A 779 -27.10 8.48 48.86
CA LYS A 779 -26.67 7.08 48.98
C LYS A 779 -26.22 6.44 47.67
N ALA A 780 -26.29 7.17 46.56
CA ALA A 780 -26.01 6.60 45.24
C ALA A 780 -24.51 6.35 45.02
N SER A 781 -24.17 5.25 44.35
CA SER A 781 -22.86 5.10 43.69
C SER A 781 -22.90 5.86 42.37
N ILE A 782 -22.01 6.83 42.18
CA ILE A 782 -21.94 7.64 40.96
C ILE A 782 -20.69 7.22 40.18
N ILE A 783 -20.86 6.57 39.04
CA ILE A 783 -19.79 5.97 38.26
C ILE A 783 -19.53 6.83 37.02
N SER A 784 -18.27 7.25 36.81
CA SER A 784 -17.86 7.95 35.59
C SER A 784 -16.52 7.42 35.12
N GLY A 785 -16.52 6.78 33.94
CA GLY A 785 -15.35 6.10 33.41
C GLY A 785 -14.94 4.91 34.29
N ASN A 786 -13.71 4.93 34.81
CA ASN A 786 -13.15 3.81 35.59
C ASN A 786 -13.18 4.05 37.10
N LYS A 787 -13.96 5.02 37.58
CA LYS A 787 -13.95 5.43 38.99
C LYS A 787 -15.34 5.80 39.49
N GLU A 788 -15.54 5.62 40.79
CA GLU A 788 -16.63 6.29 41.49
C GLU A 788 -16.29 7.79 41.66
N LEU A 789 -17.23 8.66 41.32
CA LEU A 789 -17.16 10.10 41.53
C LEU A 789 -17.64 10.43 42.94
N PRO A 790 -16.86 11.19 43.73
CA PRO A 790 -17.33 11.72 44.99
C PRO A 790 -18.57 12.60 44.79
N LYS A 791 -19.53 12.51 45.71
CA LYS A 791 -20.79 13.27 45.66
C LYS A 791 -20.56 14.79 45.59
N LEU A 792 -19.48 15.29 46.23
CA LEU A 792 -19.06 16.70 46.19
C LEU A 792 -18.54 17.16 44.82
N SER A 793 -18.21 16.23 43.92
CA SER A 793 -17.79 16.53 42.55
C SER A 793 -18.93 16.42 41.54
N ALA A 794 -20.18 16.24 41.99
CA ALA A 794 -21.33 16.03 41.11
C ALA A 794 -21.64 17.22 40.19
N GLU A 795 -21.16 18.44 40.46
CA GLU A 795 -21.27 19.58 39.54
C GLU A 795 -20.62 19.31 38.18
N GLN A 796 -19.62 18.43 38.12
CA GLN A 796 -18.97 18.00 36.87
C GLN A 796 -19.93 17.23 35.94
N LEU A 797 -21.09 16.80 36.47
CA LEU A 797 -22.10 16.08 35.70
C LEU A 797 -23.00 17.00 34.88
N ILE A 798 -22.99 18.32 35.11
CA ILE A 798 -23.87 19.24 34.39
C ILE A 798 -23.67 19.10 32.87
N GLY A 799 -24.77 18.88 32.16
CA GLY A 799 -24.81 18.66 30.71
C GLY A 799 -24.50 17.23 30.25
N LYS A 800 -24.07 16.33 31.16
CA LYS A 800 -23.80 14.93 30.86
C LYS A 800 -25.08 14.10 30.79
N LYS A 801 -25.08 13.06 29.98
CA LYS A 801 -26.11 12.03 30.00
C LYS A 801 -25.78 11.02 31.09
N ILE A 802 -26.81 10.58 31.80
CA ILE A 802 -26.69 9.56 32.82
C ILE A 802 -27.75 8.50 32.65
N ARG A 803 -27.45 7.32 33.18
CA ARG A 803 -28.40 6.27 33.49
C ARG A 803 -28.49 6.11 34.99
N ALA A 804 -29.70 6.10 35.53
CA ALA A 804 -29.96 5.94 36.94
C ALA A 804 -30.82 4.70 37.20
N VAL A 805 -30.32 3.83 38.07
CA VAL A 805 -31.13 2.84 38.79
C VAL A 805 -31.63 3.54 40.04
N TYR A 806 -32.95 3.57 40.22
CA TYR A 806 -33.57 4.36 41.28
C TYR A 806 -34.78 3.67 41.88
N LYS A 807 -35.11 4.06 43.12
CA LYS A 807 -36.38 3.75 43.76
C LYS A 807 -37.28 4.98 43.73
N GLN A 808 -38.52 4.80 43.31
CA GLN A 808 -39.49 5.89 43.34
C GLN A 808 -39.92 6.16 44.79
N ASN A 809 -39.74 7.40 45.26
CA ASN A 809 -40.17 7.82 46.59
C ASN A 809 -41.49 8.60 46.50
N THR A 810 -42.29 8.56 47.56
CA THR A 810 -43.62 9.20 47.62
C THR A 810 -43.56 10.74 47.62
N THR A 811 -42.38 11.36 47.77
CA THR A 811 -42.17 12.80 47.97
C THR A 811 -41.67 13.58 46.73
N ARG A 812 -41.98 13.13 45.50
CA ARG A 812 -41.50 13.73 44.21
C ARG A 812 -39.98 13.71 43.99
N LYS A 813 -39.21 13.00 44.82
CA LYS A 813 -37.77 12.80 44.65
C LYS A 813 -37.50 11.31 44.42
N ASN A 814 -36.78 10.95 43.38
CA ASN A 814 -36.39 9.56 43.14
C ASN A 814 -35.10 9.28 43.91
N ASN A 815 -35.03 8.19 44.68
CA ASN A 815 -33.81 7.83 45.41
C ASN A 815 -32.86 7.08 44.46
N GLY A 816 -31.74 7.70 44.09
CA GLY A 816 -30.73 7.08 43.25
C GLY A 816 -29.98 5.98 44.00
N ILE A 817 -29.74 4.86 43.32
CA ILE A 817 -29.02 3.71 43.85
C ILE A 817 -27.66 3.60 43.13
N VAL A 818 -27.70 3.47 41.80
CA VAL A 818 -26.51 3.51 40.95
C VAL A 818 -26.76 4.52 39.83
N ILE A 819 -25.80 5.41 39.62
CA ILE A 819 -25.81 6.40 38.55
C ILE A 819 -24.57 6.19 37.71
N ILE A 820 -24.75 5.87 36.43
CA ILE A 820 -23.66 5.70 35.47
C ILE A 820 -23.69 6.91 34.53
N VAL A 821 -22.54 7.55 34.36
CA VAL A 821 -22.35 8.72 33.51
C VAL A 821 -21.78 8.25 32.17
N ASP A 822 -22.50 8.59 31.09
CA ASP A 822 -22.14 8.24 29.71
C ASP A 822 -21.21 9.28 29.04
#